data_AF-A0A512DQQ3-F1
#
_entry.id   AF-A0A512DQQ3-F1
#
_cell.length_a   1.000
_cell.length_b   1.000
_cell.length_c   1.000
_cell.angle_alpha   90.00
_cell.angle_beta   90.00
_cell.angle_gamma   90.00
#
_symmetry.space_group_name_H-M   'P 1'
#
loop_
_entity.id
_entity.type
_entity.pdbx_description
1 polymer ?
#
loop_
_entity_poly.entity_id
_entity_poly.type
_entity_poly.pdbx_seq_one_letter_code
_entity_poly.pdbx_strand_id
1 'polypeptide(L)'
;MTDASQTDASPAAPPAASVEPAAAAKPADALYLVDGSGFIFRAFHAIPPLTRSDGTPVNAVMGFTNMLMKLLADHHAEAVAVIFDSKRLTFRNDFYPDYKAHRPEPPEELKPQFGIIREAVEAFCVPSIELEGFEADDLIATYARLAREQGRPVTIVSSDKDLMQLVGDGVGMLDPMKNKTIGVEEVFEKFGVTPDKVVDVQALAGDPIDNVPGVPGIGVKTAAQLIGEYGDLEALLERAGEIKQPKRRQALIDNAELARVSKRLVKLDDHVEVPTPLEDLKVREPDHEKLLGFLRQQGFRSIITRVENEIRADGRLVDGASAPQPTASTGEAATGEAPALSPTANPRAQFDGKGSYELVQTAEALDRWIAAAYEAGTLAVDTETDSLTACSCKLVGISMAVEQGAACYIPVGHVGPDGAKAEGSLDLVPSDAPKQLPVDEVVAKLKPLLEDPTVLKIGHNLKFDIQVFGSHGIRLAPIDDTMLLSYVLETGLHGHGMDELAKLHCGYTPITYDQVTGTGKSRVTFDRVALDKATEYAAEDADVTLRLHHALKPRLVPERMITLYETIERPLIPVVADMEAEGILVDRAVLSDLSRDLGARLAELETEVHRLAGHPFNVGSPKQLGEVLFAEMGLAGGKKGKTGAYSTDSATLEPLAEQGHDIVQKVLDWRQLAKLKSTYTDSLQQQIDQKTGRVHTSFALAITGTGRLSSTDPNLQNIPIRTEEGRKIRRAFIAKPGHVLLSVDYSQIELRLVAEMAGIEALKLAFREGIDIHAMTASQVFGVPLDQMTGEIRRKAKAINFGIIYGISGFGLGRQLGISAGEANAFIKTYLERFSELAAFMDRTKEFCRRNGYVTTLFGRRCHIQGIAEKNPARRQFAERQAINAPIQGTAADIIKRAMIRIPPALADAGLKGRMLLQVHDELVLEVPEAEAAKTADLVRQTMEAAASLGVPLVAEAGTGHSWAEAH
;
A
#
# COMPACT_ATOMS: atom_id res chain seq x y z
N MET A 1 57.47 40.11 33.46
CA MET A 1 57.55 39.11 34.53
C MET A 1 57.21 37.78 33.86
N THR A 2 58.19 37.04 33.35
CA THR A 2 59.00 36.02 34.09
C THR A 2 58.07 34.96 34.71
N ASP A 3 58.24 33.65 34.55
CA ASP A 3 59.36 32.87 34.03
C ASP A 3 58.92 31.38 33.91
N ALA A 4 59.52 30.69 32.93
CA ALA A 4 60.04 29.30 32.89
C ALA A 4 59.37 28.13 33.66
N SER A 5 59.35 26.87 33.19
CA SER A 5 60.43 26.15 32.49
C SER A 5 60.02 24.88 31.70
N GLN A 6 60.57 24.80 30.47
CA GLN A 6 61.07 23.69 29.61
C GLN A 6 61.22 22.26 30.19
N THR A 7 60.72 21.16 29.57
CA THR A 7 61.13 20.33 28.37
C THR A 7 62.26 19.30 28.57
N ASP A 8 61.98 17.98 28.37
CA ASP A 8 62.72 16.98 27.53
C ASP A 8 62.05 15.57 27.65
N ALA A 9 61.47 14.96 26.60
CA ALA A 9 62.02 14.06 25.54
C ALA A 9 62.26 12.58 25.94
N SER A 10 61.50 11.59 25.40
CA SER A 10 61.87 10.70 24.26
C SER A 10 60.86 9.50 24.15
N PRO A 11 60.88 8.63 23.11
CA PRO A 11 60.86 8.83 21.67
C PRO A 11 59.68 8.06 20.97
N ALA A 12 59.35 8.45 19.75
CA ALA A 12 58.25 7.87 18.94
C ALA A 12 58.61 6.53 18.28
N ALA A 13 57.67 5.58 18.31
CA ALA A 13 57.66 4.32 17.57
C ALA A 13 57.02 4.52 16.17
N PRO A 14 57.40 3.72 15.15
CA PRO A 14 57.03 3.96 13.76
C PRO A 14 55.54 3.69 13.50
N PRO A 15 54.91 4.38 12.54
CA PRO A 15 53.50 4.18 12.24
C PRO A 15 53.27 2.79 11.63
N ALA A 16 52.30 2.07 12.20
CA ALA A 16 51.78 0.83 11.64
C ALA A 16 51.25 1.09 10.23
N ALA A 17 51.65 0.24 9.28
CA ALA A 17 51.18 0.29 7.91
C ALA A 17 49.65 0.21 7.87
N SER A 18 49.02 1.24 7.33
CA SER A 18 47.62 1.25 6.95
C SER A 18 47.39 0.19 5.88
N VAL A 19 46.68 -0.88 6.22
CA VAL A 19 46.08 -1.77 5.23
C VAL A 19 44.94 -0.98 4.59
N GLU A 20 45.16 -0.50 3.36
CA GLU A 20 44.09 0.05 2.54
C GLU A 20 43.01 -1.03 2.29
N PRO A 21 41.71 -0.67 2.30
CA PRO A 21 40.67 -1.58 1.85
C PRO A 21 40.93 -1.91 0.38
N ALA A 22 41.01 -3.19 0.07
CA ALA A 22 41.26 -3.68 -1.29
C ALA A 22 40.30 -3.00 -2.27
N ALA A 23 40.87 -2.31 -3.26
CA ALA A 23 40.13 -1.78 -4.40
C ALA A 23 39.32 -2.90 -5.05
N ALA A 24 38.01 -2.68 -5.25
CA ALA A 24 37.13 -3.61 -5.93
C ALA A 24 37.68 -3.94 -7.33
N ALA A 25 38.19 -5.15 -7.49
CA ALA A 25 38.60 -5.70 -8.78
C ALA A 25 37.36 -5.85 -9.69
N LYS A 26 37.56 -5.74 -11.00
CA LYS A 26 36.51 -5.69 -12.02
C LYS A 26 35.46 -6.83 -11.87
N PRO A 27 34.16 -6.55 -12.10
CA PRO A 27 33.04 -7.50 -11.88
C PRO A 27 32.99 -8.72 -12.82
N ALA A 28 33.91 -8.89 -13.77
CA ALA A 28 33.82 -9.91 -14.81
C ALA A 28 34.11 -11.36 -14.35
N ASP A 29 34.91 -11.59 -13.31
CA ASP A 29 35.36 -12.94 -12.92
C ASP A 29 34.57 -13.59 -11.76
N ALA A 30 33.45 -13.03 -11.29
CA ALA A 30 32.76 -13.55 -10.10
C ALA A 30 32.00 -14.88 -10.35
N LEU A 31 32.00 -15.79 -9.37
CA LEU A 31 31.19 -17.02 -9.35
C LEU A 31 29.95 -16.84 -8.48
N TYR A 32 28.77 -17.15 -9.00
CA TYR A 32 27.52 -17.15 -8.24
C TYR A 32 27.07 -18.58 -7.94
N LEU A 33 26.87 -18.87 -6.66
CA LEU A 33 26.38 -20.17 -6.19
C LEU A 33 24.97 -20.00 -5.64
N VAL A 34 23.98 -20.56 -6.31
CA VAL A 34 22.57 -20.46 -5.95
C VAL A 34 22.14 -21.68 -5.16
N ASP A 35 21.63 -21.45 -3.95
CA ASP A 35 20.93 -22.47 -3.16
C ASP A 35 19.54 -22.74 -3.78
N GLY A 36 19.51 -23.72 -4.69
CA GLY A 36 18.32 -24.11 -5.44
C GLY A 36 17.23 -24.68 -4.55
N SER A 37 17.61 -25.49 -3.55
CA SER A 37 16.69 -26.05 -2.55
C SER A 37 15.97 -24.96 -1.75
N GLY A 38 16.70 -23.98 -1.23
CA GLY A 38 16.14 -22.83 -0.52
C GLY A 38 15.28 -21.94 -1.42
N PHE A 39 15.64 -21.81 -2.70
CA PHE A 39 14.85 -21.05 -3.70
C PHE A 39 13.48 -21.68 -3.95
N ILE A 40 13.39 -23.01 -4.08
CA ILE A 40 12.14 -23.71 -4.43
C ILE A 40 11.02 -23.42 -3.42
N PHE A 41 11.29 -23.59 -2.12
CA PHE A 41 10.28 -23.37 -1.08
C PHE A 41 9.88 -21.89 -0.98
N ARG A 42 10.81 -20.97 -1.19
CA ARG A 42 10.52 -19.53 -1.20
C ARG A 42 9.65 -19.15 -2.39
N ALA A 43 9.97 -19.65 -3.59
CA ALA A 43 9.17 -19.46 -4.79
C ALA A 43 7.74 -20.00 -4.61
N PHE A 44 7.60 -21.19 -4.03
CA PHE A 44 6.29 -21.80 -3.75
C PHE A 44 5.40 -20.93 -2.85
N HIS A 45 5.96 -20.31 -1.82
CA HIS A 45 5.20 -19.47 -0.88
C HIS A 45 5.01 -18.02 -1.35
N ALA A 46 5.86 -17.52 -2.25
CA ALA A 46 5.79 -16.15 -2.77
C ALA A 46 4.73 -15.99 -3.87
N ILE A 47 4.46 -17.06 -4.63
CA ILE A 47 3.56 -17.05 -5.79
C ILE A 47 2.25 -17.74 -5.40
N PRO A 48 1.07 -17.09 -5.57
CA PRO A 48 -0.22 -17.75 -5.37
C PRO A 48 -0.33 -19.04 -6.20
N PRO A 49 -1.17 -20.01 -5.78
CA PRO A 49 -1.35 -21.25 -6.52
C PRO A 49 -1.65 -21.00 -8.01
N LEU A 50 -0.87 -21.65 -8.86
CA LEU A 50 -0.91 -21.52 -10.31
C LEU A 50 -0.80 -22.93 -10.90
N THR A 51 -1.68 -23.26 -11.83
CA THR A 51 -1.73 -24.57 -12.48
C THR A 51 -1.67 -24.41 -14.00
N ARG A 52 -0.99 -25.35 -14.66
CA ARG A 52 -1.01 -25.48 -16.12
C ARG A 52 -2.35 -26.06 -16.58
N SER A 53 -2.63 -25.97 -17.87
CA SER A 53 -3.82 -26.52 -18.53
C SER A 53 -4.06 -28.02 -18.32
N ASP A 54 -3.01 -28.81 -18.03
CA ASP A 54 -3.11 -30.24 -17.72
C ASP A 54 -3.37 -30.53 -16.23
N GLY A 55 -3.52 -29.48 -15.41
CA GLY A 55 -3.76 -29.58 -13.96
C GLY A 55 -2.48 -29.62 -13.11
N THR A 56 -1.29 -29.65 -13.71
CA THR A 56 -0.02 -29.67 -12.97
C THR A 56 0.22 -28.32 -12.27
N PRO A 57 0.46 -28.29 -10.95
CA PRO A 57 0.88 -27.07 -10.25
C PRO A 57 2.23 -26.56 -10.77
N VAL A 58 2.37 -25.26 -10.98
CA VAL A 58 3.57 -24.61 -11.55
C VAL A 58 3.92 -23.28 -10.88
N ASN A 59 3.35 -22.97 -9.71
CA ASN A 59 3.61 -21.71 -8.99
C ASN A 59 5.06 -21.58 -8.49
N ALA A 60 5.65 -22.64 -7.95
CA ALA A 60 7.05 -22.66 -7.56
C ALA A 60 7.97 -22.56 -8.78
N VAL A 61 7.62 -23.22 -9.88
CA VAL A 61 8.36 -23.14 -11.15
C VAL A 61 8.39 -21.69 -11.66
N MET A 62 7.23 -21.00 -11.68
CA MET A 62 7.12 -19.60 -12.08
C MET A 62 7.97 -18.68 -11.21
N GLY A 63 7.87 -18.84 -9.88
CA GLY A 63 8.66 -18.03 -8.94
C GLY A 63 10.16 -18.25 -9.11
N PHE A 64 10.57 -19.51 -9.23
CA PHE A 64 11.97 -19.89 -9.43
C PHE A 64 12.53 -19.32 -10.74
N THR A 65 11.81 -19.47 -11.86
CA THR A 65 12.20 -18.92 -13.17
C THR A 65 12.39 -17.41 -13.11
N ASN A 66 11.49 -16.67 -12.45
CA ASN A 66 11.63 -15.21 -12.31
C ASN A 66 12.85 -14.82 -11.47
N MET A 67 13.10 -15.54 -10.37
CA MET A 67 14.27 -15.29 -9.51
C MET A 67 15.58 -15.57 -10.26
N LEU A 68 15.65 -16.67 -11.03
CA LEU A 68 16.82 -17.01 -11.83
C LEU A 68 17.05 -15.99 -12.96
N MET A 69 16.01 -15.60 -13.69
CA MET A 69 16.11 -14.56 -14.73
C MET A 69 16.63 -13.24 -14.17
N LYS A 70 16.08 -12.80 -13.04
CA LYS A 70 16.52 -11.57 -12.37
C LYS A 70 17.99 -11.68 -11.95
N LEU A 71 18.40 -12.81 -11.36
CA LEU A 71 19.79 -13.03 -10.96
C LEU A 71 20.75 -12.94 -12.14
N LEU A 72 20.41 -13.58 -13.27
CA LEU A 72 21.23 -13.55 -14.48
C LEU A 72 21.31 -12.14 -15.09
N ALA A 73 20.21 -11.39 -15.05
CA ALA A 73 20.12 -10.04 -15.57
C ALA A 73 20.88 -9.01 -14.73
N ASP A 74 20.67 -9.01 -13.41
CA ASP A 74 21.19 -7.96 -12.51
C ASP A 74 22.72 -8.03 -12.32
N HIS A 75 23.33 -9.19 -12.56
CA HIS A 75 24.69 -9.46 -12.10
C HIS A 75 25.71 -9.79 -13.21
N HIS A 76 25.28 -9.93 -14.47
CA HIS A 76 26.16 -10.24 -15.63
C HIS A 76 27.27 -11.27 -15.32
N ALA A 77 26.93 -12.34 -14.61
CA ALA A 77 27.90 -13.29 -14.08
C ALA A 77 28.49 -14.19 -15.18
N GLU A 78 29.82 -14.33 -15.25
CA GLU A 78 30.46 -15.26 -16.19
C GLU A 78 30.33 -16.74 -15.76
N ALA A 79 30.09 -17.03 -14.48
CA ALA A 79 29.75 -18.36 -13.99
C ALA A 79 28.66 -18.35 -12.93
N VAL A 80 27.68 -19.23 -13.10
CA VAL A 80 26.57 -19.44 -12.18
C VAL A 80 26.34 -20.94 -12.06
N ALA A 81 26.09 -21.44 -10.85
CA ALA A 81 25.61 -22.79 -10.64
C ALA A 81 24.40 -22.78 -9.71
N VAL A 82 23.43 -23.64 -9.98
CA VAL A 82 22.30 -23.91 -9.08
C VAL A 82 22.52 -25.27 -8.44
N ILE A 83 22.55 -25.30 -7.11
CA ILE A 83 22.84 -26.50 -6.33
C ILE A 83 21.55 -26.95 -5.63
N PHE A 84 21.21 -28.22 -5.77
CA PHE A 84 20.03 -28.84 -5.17
C PHE A 84 20.41 -29.97 -4.20
N ASP A 85 19.54 -30.18 -3.21
CA ASP A 85 19.59 -31.40 -2.40
C ASP A 85 19.16 -32.61 -3.24
N SER A 86 19.92 -33.70 -3.12
CA SER A 86 19.61 -34.98 -3.79
C SER A 86 18.48 -35.74 -3.08
N LYS A 87 18.59 -35.95 -1.76
CA LYS A 87 17.65 -36.73 -0.94
C LYS A 87 17.62 -36.26 0.51
N ARG A 88 16.64 -36.74 1.28
CA ARG A 88 16.44 -36.41 2.70
C ARG A 88 17.53 -36.96 3.64
N LEU A 89 18.22 -38.03 3.25
CA LEU A 89 19.25 -38.68 4.07
C LEU A 89 20.64 -38.25 3.59
N THR A 90 21.47 -37.81 4.54
CA THR A 90 22.88 -37.45 4.30
C THR A 90 23.79 -38.15 5.29
N PHE A 91 25.11 -37.99 5.14
CA PHE A 91 26.08 -38.55 6.09
C PHE A 91 25.84 -38.08 7.54
N ARG A 92 25.12 -36.97 7.76
CA ARG A 92 24.72 -36.48 9.09
C ARG A 92 23.77 -37.45 9.80
N ASN A 93 22.92 -38.15 9.05
CA ASN A 93 21.99 -39.13 9.60
C ASN A 93 22.69 -40.40 10.11
N ASP A 94 23.91 -40.70 9.66
CA ASP A 94 24.67 -41.88 10.10
C ASP A 94 25.09 -41.78 11.58
N PHE A 95 25.38 -40.55 12.05
CA PHE A 95 25.80 -40.30 13.44
C PHE A 95 24.74 -39.57 14.29
N TYR A 96 23.70 -39.00 13.68
CA TYR A 96 22.54 -38.46 14.40
C TYR A 96 21.23 -38.76 13.63
N PRO A 97 20.59 -39.91 13.89
CA PRO A 97 19.41 -40.36 13.12
C PRO A 97 18.23 -39.38 13.12
N ASP A 98 18.07 -38.58 14.19
CA ASP A 98 16.96 -37.65 14.34
C ASP A 98 17.16 -36.32 13.58
N TYR A 99 18.30 -36.13 12.90
CA TYR A 99 18.58 -34.93 12.10
C TYR A 99 17.54 -34.76 10.97
N LYS A 100 16.87 -33.60 10.91
CA LYS A 100 15.77 -33.28 9.98
C LYS A 100 14.61 -34.31 9.99
N ALA A 101 14.51 -35.16 11.02
CA ALA A 101 13.48 -36.21 11.10
C ALA A 101 12.07 -35.65 11.26
N HIS A 102 11.92 -34.49 11.89
CA HIS A 102 10.62 -33.82 12.09
C HIS A 102 10.22 -32.88 10.96
N ARG A 103 11.05 -32.73 9.91
CA ARG A 103 10.71 -31.87 8.77
C ARG A 103 9.45 -32.42 8.08
N PRO A 104 8.40 -31.61 7.92
CA PRO A 104 7.19 -32.05 7.23
C PRO A 104 7.54 -32.44 5.80
N GLU A 105 6.84 -33.42 5.24
CA GLU A 105 6.98 -33.70 3.81
C GLU A 105 6.60 -32.46 2.99
N PRO A 106 7.27 -32.23 1.84
CA PRO A 106 6.86 -31.19 0.92
C PRO A 106 5.36 -31.33 0.58
N PRO A 107 4.60 -30.22 0.46
CA PRO A 107 3.21 -30.26 0.06
C PRO A 107 3.01 -31.10 -1.21
N GLU A 108 1.91 -31.85 -1.31
CA GLU A 108 1.59 -32.67 -2.50
C GLU A 108 1.61 -31.85 -3.81
N GLU A 109 1.26 -30.57 -3.73
CA GLU A 109 1.29 -29.62 -4.86
C GLU A 109 2.72 -29.21 -5.26
N LEU A 110 3.71 -29.30 -4.36
CA LEU A 110 5.11 -28.96 -4.62
C LEU A 110 5.90 -30.15 -5.17
N LYS A 111 5.57 -31.38 -4.75
CA LYS A 111 6.23 -32.62 -5.20
C LYS A 111 6.43 -32.72 -6.72
N PRO A 112 5.44 -32.46 -7.60
CA PRO A 112 5.63 -32.54 -9.05
C PRO A 112 6.51 -31.41 -9.62
N GLN A 113 6.70 -30.31 -8.89
CA GLN A 113 7.42 -29.13 -9.38
C GLN A 113 8.95 -29.26 -9.26
N PHE A 114 9.46 -30.14 -8.40
CA PHE A 114 10.91 -30.34 -8.24
C PHE A 114 11.62 -30.75 -9.52
N GLY A 115 11.01 -31.65 -10.30
CA GLY A 115 11.55 -32.07 -11.61
C GLY A 115 11.49 -30.93 -12.63
N ILE A 116 10.36 -30.22 -12.70
CA ILE A 116 10.15 -29.11 -13.64
C ILE A 116 11.13 -27.95 -13.36
N ILE A 117 11.50 -27.73 -12.10
CA ILE A 117 12.49 -26.69 -11.75
C ILE A 117 13.90 -27.05 -12.24
N ARG A 118 14.27 -28.34 -12.24
CA ARG A 118 15.55 -28.78 -12.84
C ARG A 118 15.52 -28.58 -14.35
N GLU A 119 14.42 -28.93 -15.01
CA GLU A 119 14.20 -28.64 -16.43
C GLU A 119 14.29 -27.13 -16.72
N ALA A 120 13.81 -26.27 -15.80
CA ALA A 120 13.93 -24.83 -15.94
C ALA A 120 15.41 -24.40 -15.93
N VAL A 121 16.20 -24.86 -14.96
CA VAL A 121 17.64 -24.54 -14.86
C VAL A 121 18.39 -24.97 -16.13
N GLU A 122 18.12 -26.17 -16.63
CA GLU A 122 18.67 -26.67 -17.89
C GLU A 122 18.26 -25.81 -19.10
N ALA A 123 17.00 -25.36 -19.15
CA ALA A 123 16.50 -24.50 -20.21
C ALA A 123 17.18 -23.12 -20.23
N PHE A 124 17.64 -22.62 -19.08
CA PHE A 124 18.49 -21.42 -18.98
C PHE A 124 19.97 -21.71 -19.27
N CYS A 125 20.34 -22.95 -19.61
CA CYS A 125 21.72 -23.38 -19.82
C CYS A 125 22.64 -23.11 -18.62
N VAL A 126 22.07 -23.17 -17.41
CA VAL A 126 22.80 -23.03 -16.15
C VAL A 126 23.13 -24.43 -15.61
N PRO A 127 24.36 -24.69 -15.12
CA PRO A 127 24.70 -25.93 -14.42
C PRO A 127 23.75 -26.21 -13.24
N SER A 128 23.09 -27.37 -13.28
CA SER A 128 22.27 -27.93 -12.20
C SER A 128 23.06 -29.04 -11.50
N ILE A 129 23.37 -28.86 -10.22
CA ILE A 129 24.29 -29.74 -9.49
C ILE A 129 23.59 -30.35 -8.28
N GLU A 130 23.67 -31.66 -8.14
CA GLU A 130 23.23 -32.41 -6.96
C GLU A 130 24.14 -33.63 -6.77
N LEU A 131 24.37 -34.06 -5.53
CA LEU A 131 25.18 -35.23 -5.22
C LEU A 131 24.51 -36.05 -4.12
N GLU A 132 24.36 -37.36 -4.33
CA GLU A 132 23.76 -38.24 -3.33
C GLU A 132 24.66 -38.36 -2.09
N GLY A 133 24.05 -38.28 -0.91
CA GLY A 133 24.74 -38.39 0.39
C GLY A 133 25.17 -37.06 1.00
N PHE A 134 25.11 -35.95 0.25
CA PHE A 134 25.51 -34.60 0.68
C PHE A 134 24.37 -33.59 0.53
N GLU A 135 24.41 -32.51 1.32
CA GLU A 135 23.45 -31.40 1.19
C GLU A 135 23.96 -30.36 0.17
N ALA A 136 23.04 -29.55 -0.35
CA ALA A 136 23.40 -28.45 -1.24
C ALA A 136 24.42 -27.51 -0.59
N ASP A 137 24.32 -27.29 0.73
CA ASP A 137 25.22 -26.41 1.48
C ASP A 137 26.67 -26.93 1.52
N ASP A 138 26.88 -28.25 1.56
CA ASP A 138 28.22 -28.86 1.53
C ASP A 138 28.88 -28.66 0.15
N LEU A 139 28.10 -28.81 -0.92
CA LEU A 139 28.57 -28.56 -2.27
C LEU A 139 28.87 -27.06 -2.48
N ILE A 140 28.03 -26.16 -1.96
CA ILE A 140 28.28 -24.71 -1.98
C ILE A 140 29.58 -24.37 -1.22
N ALA A 141 29.78 -24.95 -0.03
CA ALA A 141 31.00 -24.76 0.74
C ALA A 141 32.24 -25.22 -0.04
N THR A 142 32.15 -26.39 -0.67
CA THR A 142 33.23 -26.94 -1.49
C THR A 142 33.55 -26.05 -2.71
N TYR A 143 32.54 -25.62 -3.46
CA TYR A 143 32.75 -24.73 -4.62
C TYR A 143 33.28 -23.36 -4.21
N ALA A 144 32.82 -22.81 -3.08
CA ALA A 144 33.32 -21.55 -2.55
C ALA A 144 34.81 -21.66 -2.19
N ARG A 145 35.23 -22.76 -1.55
CA ARG A 145 36.65 -23.04 -1.26
C ARG A 145 37.47 -23.15 -2.55
N LEU A 146 37.03 -23.97 -3.51
CA LEU A 146 37.74 -24.18 -4.78
C LEU A 146 37.91 -22.88 -5.57
N ALA A 147 36.88 -22.03 -5.61
CA ALA A 147 36.96 -20.73 -6.26
C ALA A 147 37.92 -19.77 -5.54
N ARG A 148 37.86 -19.73 -4.20
CA ARG A 148 38.77 -18.92 -3.39
C ARG A 148 40.24 -19.33 -3.58
N GLU A 149 40.53 -20.62 -3.65
CA GLU A 149 41.89 -21.14 -3.92
C GLU A 149 42.43 -20.71 -5.28
N GLN A 150 41.54 -20.44 -6.25
CA GLN A 150 41.88 -19.89 -7.56
C GLN A 150 41.87 -18.36 -7.59
N GLY A 151 41.69 -17.68 -6.44
CA GLY A 151 41.64 -16.22 -6.33
C GLY A 151 40.35 -15.61 -6.92
N ARG A 152 39.30 -16.41 -7.10
CA ARG A 152 38.05 -16.00 -7.73
C ARG A 152 37.03 -15.56 -6.67
N PRO A 153 36.42 -14.36 -6.79
CA PRO A 153 35.40 -13.91 -5.84
C PRO A 153 34.10 -14.70 -5.99
N VAL A 154 33.43 -14.97 -4.87
CA VAL A 154 32.21 -15.80 -4.82
C VAL A 154 31.06 -15.01 -4.22
N THR A 155 29.87 -15.11 -4.82
CA THR A 155 28.62 -14.64 -4.22
C THR A 155 27.66 -15.81 -4.05
N ILE A 156 27.34 -16.12 -2.79
CA ILE A 156 26.36 -17.14 -2.42
C ILE A 156 24.97 -16.50 -2.41
N VAL A 157 24.06 -16.98 -3.25
CA VAL A 157 22.69 -16.48 -3.32
C VAL A 157 21.81 -17.35 -2.45
N SER A 158 21.73 -17.01 -1.16
CA SER A 158 20.85 -17.65 -0.19
C SER A 158 20.48 -16.70 0.94
N SER A 159 19.54 -17.16 1.77
CA SER A 159 19.12 -16.54 3.03
C SER A 159 19.41 -17.50 4.20
N ASP A 160 19.96 -18.69 3.90
CA ASP A 160 20.27 -19.68 4.91
C ASP A 160 21.37 -19.16 5.85
N LYS A 161 21.13 -19.35 7.14
CA LYS A 161 22.02 -18.90 8.19
C LYS A 161 23.26 -19.80 8.31
N ASP A 162 23.20 -21.05 7.84
CA ASP A 162 24.29 -22.01 7.99
C ASP A 162 25.42 -21.69 7.01
N LEU A 163 25.09 -21.19 5.81
CA LEU A 163 26.04 -20.67 4.82
C LEU A 163 26.78 -19.40 5.27
N MET A 164 26.32 -18.71 6.32
CA MET A 164 26.99 -17.52 6.86
C MET A 164 28.37 -17.82 7.47
N GLN A 165 28.66 -19.10 7.76
CA GLN A 165 30.00 -19.54 8.19
C GLN A 165 31.06 -19.43 7.08
N LEU A 166 30.64 -19.27 5.82
CA LEU A 166 31.51 -19.14 4.65
C LEU A 166 31.83 -17.68 4.27
N VAL A 167 31.12 -16.71 4.85
CA VAL A 167 31.26 -15.28 4.51
C VAL A 167 32.62 -14.75 4.97
N GLY A 168 33.30 -13.98 4.12
CA GLY A 168 34.67 -13.50 4.35
C GLY A 168 35.65 -14.02 3.29
N ASP A 169 36.88 -13.52 3.29
CA ASP A 169 37.97 -13.98 2.40
C ASP A 169 37.60 -14.13 0.92
N GLY A 170 36.89 -13.14 0.36
CA GLY A 170 36.44 -13.13 -1.04
C GLY A 170 35.10 -13.81 -1.31
N VAL A 171 34.41 -14.29 -0.26
CA VAL A 171 33.06 -14.86 -0.33
C VAL A 171 32.05 -13.88 0.30
N GLY A 172 31.10 -13.43 -0.50
CA GLY A 172 29.93 -12.67 -0.07
C GLY A 172 28.65 -13.49 -0.16
N MET A 173 27.59 -13.03 0.50
CA MET A 173 26.27 -13.65 0.41
C MET A 173 25.21 -12.60 0.03
N LEU A 174 24.21 -12.97 -0.76
CA LEU A 174 23.12 -12.10 -1.23
C LEU A 174 21.78 -12.73 -0.85
N ASP A 175 20.98 -12.02 -0.03
CA ASP A 175 19.59 -12.40 0.22
C ASP A 175 18.71 -11.92 -0.95
N PRO A 176 18.20 -12.84 -1.80
CA PRO A 176 17.49 -12.47 -3.02
C PRO A 176 16.10 -11.84 -2.77
N MET A 177 15.54 -12.01 -1.56
CA MET A 177 14.21 -11.50 -1.22
C MET A 177 14.27 -10.06 -0.72
N LYS A 178 15.26 -9.77 0.13
CA LYS A 178 15.47 -8.42 0.67
C LYS A 178 16.35 -7.57 -0.24
N ASN A 179 16.94 -8.19 -1.27
CA ASN A 179 17.99 -7.59 -2.09
C ASN A 179 19.10 -7.00 -1.22
N LYS A 180 19.51 -7.75 -0.18
CA LYS A 180 20.48 -7.30 0.82
C LYS A 180 21.74 -8.15 0.74
N THR A 181 22.88 -7.50 0.53
CA THR A 181 24.20 -8.12 0.66
C THR A 181 24.51 -8.38 2.13
N ILE A 182 25.07 -9.55 2.40
CA ILE A 182 25.45 -10.04 3.71
C ILE A 182 26.96 -10.24 3.68
N GLY A 183 27.68 -9.34 4.35
CA GLY A 183 29.10 -9.42 4.64
C GLY A 183 29.35 -9.76 6.10
N VAL A 184 30.62 -9.63 6.51
CA VAL A 184 31.09 -9.96 7.87
C VAL A 184 30.34 -9.14 8.93
N GLU A 185 30.02 -7.88 8.64
CA GLU A 185 29.27 -6.99 9.55
C GLU A 185 27.85 -7.50 9.77
N GLU A 186 27.12 -7.88 8.72
CA GLU A 186 25.78 -8.42 8.84
C GLU A 186 25.74 -9.77 9.56
N VAL A 187 26.77 -10.60 9.38
CA VAL A 187 26.93 -11.84 10.16
C VAL A 187 27.11 -11.51 11.64
N PHE A 188 27.93 -10.51 11.96
CA PHE A 188 28.13 -10.04 13.33
C PHE A 188 26.86 -9.46 13.94
N GLU A 189 26.08 -8.67 13.19
CA GLU A 189 24.78 -8.18 13.66
C GLU A 189 23.81 -9.31 14.02
N LYS A 190 23.81 -10.40 13.24
CA LYS A 190 22.89 -11.51 13.41
C LYS A 190 23.29 -12.47 14.53
N PHE A 191 24.58 -12.81 14.61
CA PHE A 191 25.08 -13.83 15.53
C PHE A 191 25.86 -13.26 16.72
N GLY A 192 26.25 -11.99 16.69
CA GLY A 192 27.11 -11.37 17.71
C GLY A 192 28.57 -11.83 17.66
N VAL A 193 28.96 -12.55 16.61
CA VAL A 193 30.32 -13.06 16.35
C VAL A 193 30.63 -13.01 14.86
N THR A 194 31.91 -13.08 14.51
CA THR A 194 32.39 -13.17 13.13
C THR A 194 32.12 -14.57 12.51
N PRO A 195 32.13 -14.70 11.17
CA PRO A 195 31.85 -15.95 10.44
C PRO A 195 32.60 -17.19 10.97
N ASP A 196 33.87 -17.04 11.37
CA ASP A 196 34.73 -18.12 11.90
C ASP A 196 34.21 -18.73 13.21
N LYS A 197 33.28 -18.06 13.90
CA LYS A 197 32.67 -18.50 15.17
C LYS A 197 31.19 -18.85 15.07
N VAL A 198 30.58 -18.71 13.89
CA VAL A 198 29.14 -19.00 13.69
C VAL A 198 28.81 -20.44 14.05
N VAL A 199 29.66 -21.39 13.65
CA VAL A 199 29.50 -22.83 13.94
C VAL A 199 29.46 -23.09 15.45
N ASP A 200 30.36 -22.47 16.22
CA ASP A 200 30.41 -22.64 17.67
C ASP A 200 29.17 -22.06 18.36
N VAL A 201 28.66 -20.92 17.87
CA VAL A 201 27.43 -20.29 18.38
C VAL A 201 26.21 -21.16 18.06
N GLN A 202 26.09 -21.69 16.85
CA GLN A 202 25.00 -22.59 16.45
C GLN A 202 25.05 -23.92 17.21
N ALA A 203 26.24 -24.46 17.47
CA ALA A 203 26.40 -25.68 18.26
C ALA A 203 25.85 -25.56 19.69
N LEU A 204 25.92 -24.37 20.29
CA LEU A 204 25.36 -24.08 21.60
C LEU A 204 23.86 -23.74 21.54
N ALA A 205 23.45 -22.94 20.55
CA ALA A 205 22.08 -22.47 20.44
C ALA A 205 21.09 -23.54 19.95
N GLY A 206 21.59 -24.51 19.17
CA GLY A 206 20.77 -25.50 18.48
C GLY A 206 19.91 -24.90 17.36
N ASP A 207 19.20 -25.78 16.68
CA ASP A 207 18.18 -25.45 15.69
C ASP A 207 17.00 -26.42 15.78
N PRO A 208 15.84 -25.99 16.31
CA PRO A 208 14.67 -26.85 16.40
C PRO A 208 14.07 -27.22 15.04
N ILE A 209 14.34 -26.48 13.97
CA ILE A 209 13.79 -26.76 12.63
C ILE A 209 14.45 -28.01 12.03
N ASP A 210 15.78 -28.07 12.10
CA ASP A 210 16.58 -29.20 11.61
C ASP A 210 16.86 -30.25 12.67
N ASN A 211 16.27 -30.07 13.85
CA ASN A 211 16.45 -30.92 15.01
C ASN A 211 17.92 -31.03 15.46
N VAL A 212 18.64 -29.89 15.39
CA VAL A 212 19.96 -29.73 16.00
C VAL A 212 19.75 -29.41 17.48
N PRO A 213 20.22 -30.26 18.41
CA PRO A 213 19.76 -30.22 19.80
C PRO A 213 20.28 -29.03 20.61
N GLY A 214 21.53 -28.61 20.40
CA GLY A 214 22.16 -27.52 21.16
C GLY A 214 22.26 -27.79 22.67
N VAL A 215 22.48 -26.72 23.45
CA VAL A 215 22.51 -26.76 24.92
C VAL A 215 21.24 -26.11 25.49
N PRO A 216 20.43 -26.83 26.28
CA PRO A 216 19.19 -26.31 26.84
C PRO A 216 19.36 -24.99 27.60
N GLY A 217 18.55 -23.99 27.25
CA GLY A 217 18.57 -22.67 27.91
C GLY A 217 19.67 -21.72 27.43
N ILE A 218 20.44 -22.10 26.41
CA ILE A 218 21.42 -21.23 25.75
C ILE A 218 20.87 -20.86 24.36
N GLY A 219 20.53 -19.59 24.17
CA GLY A 219 20.17 -19.05 22.85
C GLY A 219 21.35 -18.30 22.20
N VAL A 220 21.18 -17.89 20.94
CA VAL A 220 22.23 -17.24 20.11
C VAL A 220 22.99 -16.14 20.82
N LYS A 221 22.31 -15.21 21.52
CA LYS A 221 22.98 -14.12 22.26
C LYS A 221 23.88 -14.60 23.40
N THR A 222 23.39 -15.59 24.15
CA THR A 222 24.15 -16.17 25.27
C THR A 222 25.31 -16.99 24.73
N ALA A 223 25.10 -17.75 23.66
CA ALA A 223 26.15 -18.49 22.97
C ALA A 223 27.25 -17.55 22.45
N ALA A 224 26.88 -16.46 21.78
CA ALA A 224 27.81 -15.44 21.30
C ALA A 224 28.67 -14.83 22.41
N GLN A 225 28.04 -14.49 23.54
CA GLN A 225 28.76 -13.99 24.72
C GLN A 225 29.78 -15.02 25.24
N LEU A 226 29.37 -16.28 25.37
CA LEU A 226 30.23 -17.35 25.88
C LEU A 226 31.39 -17.65 24.93
N ILE A 227 31.14 -17.71 23.62
CA ILE A 227 32.18 -17.93 22.61
C ILE A 227 33.13 -16.72 22.54
N GLY A 228 32.62 -15.49 22.66
CA GLY A 228 33.46 -14.30 22.73
C GLY A 228 34.36 -14.25 23.97
N GLU A 229 33.90 -14.77 25.11
CA GLU A 229 34.66 -14.79 26.37
C GLU A 229 35.67 -15.96 26.46
N TYR A 230 35.29 -17.14 25.96
CA TYR A 230 36.08 -18.37 26.11
C TYR A 230 36.81 -18.80 24.84
N GLY A 231 36.56 -18.16 23.70
CA GLY A 231 37.27 -18.34 22.43
C GLY A 231 36.56 -19.25 21.44
N ASP A 232 36.32 -20.52 21.80
CA ASP A 232 35.62 -21.49 20.96
C ASP A 232 34.84 -22.51 21.82
N LEU A 233 34.10 -23.41 21.17
CA LEU A 233 33.28 -24.40 21.88
C LEU A 233 34.10 -25.32 22.80
N GLU A 234 35.27 -25.79 22.37
CA GLU A 234 36.04 -26.73 23.19
C GLU A 234 36.64 -26.03 24.41
N ALA A 235 37.23 -24.86 24.22
CA ALA A 235 37.75 -24.04 25.31
C ALA A 235 36.64 -23.65 26.32
N LEU A 236 35.42 -23.37 25.84
CA LEU A 236 34.26 -23.13 26.68
C LEU A 236 33.86 -24.37 27.49
N LEU A 237 33.82 -25.55 26.87
CA LEU A 237 33.42 -26.79 27.54
C LEU A 237 34.47 -27.24 28.58
N GLU A 238 35.76 -27.12 28.27
CA GLU A 238 36.86 -27.42 29.21
C GLU A 238 36.83 -26.50 30.44
N ARG A 239 36.47 -25.23 30.24
CA ARG A 239 36.43 -24.20 31.28
C ARG A 239 35.03 -23.92 31.82
N ALA A 240 34.05 -24.77 31.48
CA ALA A 240 32.65 -24.57 31.88
C ALA A 240 32.49 -24.44 33.41
N GLY A 241 33.38 -25.08 34.18
CA GLY A 241 33.44 -25.00 35.65
C GLY A 241 33.62 -23.57 36.21
N GLU A 242 34.24 -22.67 35.44
CA GLU A 242 34.53 -21.27 35.83
C GLU A 242 33.29 -20.36 35.73
N ILE A 243 32.21 -20.82 35.08
CA ILE A 243 31.01 -20.03 34.83
C ILE A 243 30.26 -19.75 36.14
N LYS A 244 30.07 -18.46 36.46
CA LYS A 244 29.47 -17.99 37.71
C LYS A 244 28.00 -18.38 37.86
N GLN A 245 27.24 -18.48 36.77
CA GLN A 245 25.81 -18.80 36.82
C GLN A 245 25.59 -20.32 36.98
N PRO A 246 25.08 -20.81 38.14
CA PRO A 246 25.07 -22.24 38.43
C PRO A 246 24.25 -23.09 37.45
N LYS A 247 23.08 -22.59 37.01
CA LYS A 247 22.21 -23.29 36.05
C LYS A 247 22.86 -23.40 34.66
N ARG A 248 23.57 -22.36 34.23
CA ARG A 248 24.22 -22.32 32.90
C ARG A 248 25.46 -23.21 32.86
N ARG A 249 26.26 -23.17 33.93
CA ARG A 249 27.39 -24.08 34.13
C ARG A 249 26.93 -25.55 34.07
N GLN A 250 25.91 -25.90 34.84
CA GLN A 250 25.42 -27.27 34.88
C GLN A 250 24.88 -27.72 33.52
N ALA A 251 24.15 -26.86 32.80
CA ALA A 251 23.65 -27.18 31.47
C ALA A 251 24.78 -27.44 30.45
N LEU A 252 25.87 -26.67 30.48
CA LEU A 252 27.03 -26.88 29.60
C LEU A 252 27.79 -28.17 29.92
N ILE A 253 27.94 -28.51 31.21
CA ILE A 253 28.60 -29.75 31.64
C ILE A 253 27.75 -30.97 31.26
N ASP A 254 26.44 -30.93 31.55
CA ASP A 254 25.54 -32.06 31.32
C ASP A 254 25.30 -32.33 29.82
N ASN A 255 25.45 -31.32 28.98
CA ASN A 255 25.18 -31.40 27.54
C ASN A 255 26.44 -31.18 26.68
N ALA A 256 27.64 -31.35 27.23
CA ALA A 256 28.90 -31.12 26.53
C ALA A 256 29.02 -31.96 25.24
N GLU A 257 28.70 -33.26 25.33
CA GLU A 257 28.69 -34.15 24.15
C GLU A 257 27.61 -33.78 23.14
N LEU A 258 26.46 -33.29 23.60
CA LEU A 258 25.36 -32.87 22.74
C LEU A 258 25.72 -31.61 21.95
N ALA A 259 26.49 -30.69 22.56
CA ALA A 259 27.05 -29.53 21.89
C ALA A 259 28.10 -29.94 20.84
N ARG A 260 28.96 -30.94 21.12
CA ARG A 260 29.92 -31.49 20.15
C ARG A 260 29.24 -32.16 18.95
N VAL A 261 28.18 -32.92 19.19
CA VAL A 261 27.34 -33.48 18.12
C VAL A 261 26.69 -32.35 17.31
N SER A 262 26.15 -31.33 17.97
CA SER A 262 25.55 -30.16 17.29
C SER A 262 26.57 -29.42 16.42
N LYS A 263 27.81 -29.25 16.90
CA LYS A 263 28.92 -28.68 16.11
C LYS A 263 29.22 -29.48 14.84
N ARG A 264 29.22 -30.82 14.94
CA ARG A 264 29.40 -31.70 13.78
C ARG A 264 28.23 -31.64 12.80
N LEU A 265 27.01 -31.39 13.27
CA LEU A 265 25.82 -31.27 12.43
C LEU A 265 25.83 -29.96 11.61
N VAL A 266 26.14 -28.83 12.24
CA VAL A 266 26.06 -27.51 11.60
C VAL A 266 27.32 -27.11 10.81
N LYS A 267 28.43 -27.83 11.00
CA LYS A 267 29.64 -27.62 10.21
C LYS A 267 29.43 -28.19 8.81
N LEU A 268 29.70 -27.36 7.79
CA LEU A 268 29.65 -27.77 6.39
C LEU A 268 30.92 -28.54 6.00
N ASP A 269 30.78 -29.55 5.15
CA ASP A 269 31.91 -30.25 4.54
C ASP A 269 32.30 -29.53 3.24
N ASP A 270 33.50 -28.94 3.22
CA ASP A 270 34.06 -28.23 2.07
C ASP A 270 35.06 -29.08 1.25
N HIS A 271 35.14 -30.39 1.52
CA HIS A 271 36.04 -31.34 0.84
C HIS A 271 35.29 -32.42 0.05
N VAL A 272 34.06 -32.13 -0.37
CA VAL A 272 33.24 -33.06 -1.16
C VAL A 272 33.84 -33.25 -2.56
N GLU A 273 33.85 -34.48 -3.07
CA GLU A 273 34.24 -34.73 -4.47
C GLU A 273 33.10 -34.27 -5.39
N VAL A 274 33.20 -33.02 -5.86
CA VAL A 274 32.13 -32.38 -6.65
C VAL A 274 31.99 -33.02 -8.03
N PRO A 275 30.75 -33.24 -8.54
CA PRO A 275 30.51 -33.95 -9.79
C PRO A 275 30.82 -33.12 -11.05
N THR A 276 30.98 -31.80 -10.91
CA THR A 276 31.28 -30.89 -12.02
C THR A 276 32.46 -29.99 -11.63
N PRO A 277 33.54 -29.92 -12.42
CA PRO A 277 34.68 -29.06 -12.12
C PRO A 277 34.33 -27.58 -12.26
N LEU A 278 35.08 -26.72 -11.57
CA LEU A 278 34.81 -25.28 -11.51
C LEU A 278 34.85 -24.61 -12.90
N GLU A 279 35.69 -25.12 -13.81
CA GLU A 279 35.83 -24.58 -15.16
C GLU A 279 34.57 -24.73 -16.02
N ASP A 280 33.74 -25.74 -15.70
CA ASP A 280 32.52 -26.07 -16.44
C ASP A 280 31.30 -25.30 -15.94
N LEU A 281 31.44 -24.46 -14.91
CA LEU A 281 30.35 -23.66 -14.34
C LEU A 281 30.03 -22.36 -15.12
N LYS A 282 30.61 -22.20 -16.31
CA LYS A 282 30.45 -20.98 -17.12
C LYS A 282 29.02 -20.83 -17.63
N VAL A 283 28.50 -19.61 -17.56
CA VAL A 283 27.20 -19.27 -18.16
C VAL A 283 27.34 -19.39 -19.68
N ARG A 284 26.47 -20.18 -20.30
CA ARG A 284 26.36 -20.30 -21.76
C ARG A 284 25.19 -19.45 -22.23
N GLU A 285 25.29 -18.90 -23.44
CA GLU A 285 24.14 -18.23 -24.06
C GLU A 285 22.96 -19.22 -24.14
N PRO A 286 21.76 -18.86 -23.65
CA PRO A 286 20.64 -19.79 -23.61
C PRO A 286 20.23 -20.25 -25.01
N ASP A 287 19.93 -21.54 -25.15
CA ASP A 287 19.32 -22.08 -26.36
C ASP A 287 17.87 -21.55 -26.44
N HIS A 288 17.68 -20.48 -27.22
CA HIS A 288 16.42 -19.75 -27.30
C HIS A 288 15.23 -20.64 -27.70
N GLU A 289 15.45 -21.66 -28.55
CA GLU A 289 14.39 -22.59 -28.91
C GLU A 289 14.01 -23.50 -27.75
N LYS A 290 14.98 -24.01 -26.99
CA LYS A 290 14.72 -24.83 -25.79
C LYS A 290 14.07 -24.02 -24.68
N LEU A 291 14.54 -22.79 -24.44
CA LEU A 291 13.98 -21.91 -23.42
C LEU A 291 12.53 -21.53 -23.75
N LEU A 292 12.26 -21.08 -24.98
CA LEU A 292 10.90 -20.75 -25.40
C LEU A 292 10.00 -22.00 -25.44
N GLY A 293 10.54 -23.16 -25.82
CA GLY A 293 9.86 -24.45 -25.78
C GLY A 293 9.40 -24.81 -24.37
N PHE A 294 10.32 -24.74 -23.40
CA PHE A 294 10.02 -24.95 -21.99
C PHE A 294 8.95 -23.98 -21.49
N LEU A 295 9.14 -22.67 -21.70
CA LEU A 295 8.20 -21.64 -21.22
C LEU A 295 6.79 -21.80 -21.81
N ARG A 296 6.69 -22.19 -23.10
CA ARG A 296 5.42 -22.51 -23.77
C ARG A 296 4.75 -23.73 -23.14
N GLN A 297 5.52 -24.77 -22.86
CA GLN A 297 5.03 -25.96 -22.17
C GLN A 297 4.49 -25.62 -20.78
N GLN A 298 5.15 -24.73 -20.03
CA GLN A 298 4.68 -24.28 -18.71
C GLN A 298 3.49 -23.31 -18.76
N GLY A 299 3.18 -22.73 -19.92
CA GLY A 299 2.11 -21.74 -20.07
C GLY A 299 2.48 -20.32 -19.58
N PHE A 300 3.78 -20.02 -19.48
CA PHE A 300 4.29 -18.75 -18.90
C PHE A 300 4.29 -17.60 -19.91
N ARG A 301 3.09 -17.23 -20.39
CA ARG A 301 2.90 -16.25 -21.48
C ARG A 301 3.61 -14.92 -21.26
N SER A 302 3.59 -14.38 -20.04
CA SER A 302 4.29 -13.12 -19.70
C SER A 302 5.81 -13.23 -19.83
N ILE A 303 6.40 -14.37 -19.41
CA ILE A 303 7.83 -14.62 -19.52
C ILE A 303 8.23 -14.85 -20.97
N ILE A 304 7.41 -15.57 -21.74
CA ILE A 304 7.62 -15.77 -23.19
C ILE A 304 7.71 -14.43 -23.91
N THR A 305 6.75 -13.53 -23.69
CA THR A 305 6.76 -12.21 -24.33
C THR A 305 7.99 -11.38 -23.93
N ARG A 306 8.42 -11.44 -22.67
CA ARG A 306 9.65 -10.78 -22.21
C ARG A 306 10.89 -11.35 -22.92
N VAL A 307 11.06 -12.66 -22.93
CA VAL A 307 12.18 -13.36 -23.59
C VAL A 307 12.17 -13.10 -25.10
N GLU A 308 11.02 -13.13 -25.76
CA GLU A 308 10.89 -12.85 -27.20
C GLU A 308 11.23 -11.38 -27.55
N ASN A 309 10.91 -10.43 -26.66
CA ASN A 309 11.27 -9.03 -26.83
C ASN A 309 12.77 -8.79 -26.59
N GLU A 310 13.36 -9.39 -25.56
CA GLU A 310 14.81 -9.32 -25.28
C GLU A 310 15.64 -9.95 -26.43
N ILE A 311 15.20 -11.09 -26.97
CA ILE A 311 15.82 -11.72 -28.16
C ILE A 311 15.75 -10.80 -29.38
N ARG A 312 14.65 -10.04 -29.57
CA ARG A 312 14.47 -9.10 -30.69
C ARG A 312 15.28 -7.81 -30.53
N ALA A 313 15.57 -7.39 -29.30
CA ALA A 313 16.26 -6.14 -29.01
C ALA A 313 17.77 -6.25 -29.28
N ASP A 314 18.46 -7.22 -28.68
CA ASP A 314 19.94 -7.30 -28.72
C ASP A 314 20.52 -8.71 -28.90
N GLY A 315 19.68 -9.74 -29.12
CA GLY A 315 20.13 -11.12 -29.32
C GLY A 315 20.76 -11.79 -28.09
N ARG A 316 20.74 -11.12 -26.93
CA ARG A 316 21.20 -11.63 -25.63
C ARG A 316 20.16 -11.35 -24.55
N LEU A 317 19.99 -12.29 -23.63
CA LEU A 317 19.12 -12.17 -22.46
C LEU A 317 19.84 -11.42 -21.33
N VAL A 318 19.90 -10.09 -21.40
CA VAL A 318 20.30 -9.27 -20.25
C VAL A 318 19.71 -7.86 -20.36
N ASP A 319 18.64 -7.61 -19.60
CA ASP A 319 18.45 -6.38 -18.82
C ASP A 319 17.22 -6.50 -17.89
N GLY A 320 17.46 -6.35 -16.59
CA GLY A 320 16.48 -6.60 -15.53
C GLY A 320 15.51 -5.43 -15.34
N ALA A 321 14.30 -5.54 -15.89
CA ALA A 321 13.15 -4.74 -15.45
C ALA A 321 12.22 -5.56 -14.52
N SER A 322 11.74 -4.89 -13.46
CA SER A 322 11.15 -5.45 -12.25
C SER A 322 10.03 -6.48 -12.45
N ALA A 323 10.04 -7.50 -11.59
CA ALA A 323 9.14 -8.66 -11.62
C ALA A 323 7.64 -8.30 -11.55
N PRO A 324 6.79 -8.85 -12.45
CA PRO A 324 5.34 -8.84 -12.29
C PRO A 324 4.86 -9.94 -11.32
N GLN A 325 3.89 -9.62 -10.47
CA GLN A 325 3.18 -10.59 -9.64
C GLN A 325 2.25 -11.53 -10.48
N PRO A 326 1.93 -12.74 -9.98
CA PRO A 326 1.31 -13.81 -10.75
C PRO A 326 -0.21 -13.63 -10.84
N THR A 327 -0.74 -13.51 -12.05
CA THR A 327 -2.18 -13.57 -12.33
C THR A 327 -2.61 -15.02 -12.51
N ALA A 328 -3.49 -15.51 -11.65
CA ALA A 328 -4.14 -16.81 -11.78
C ALA A 328 -5.04 -16.84 -13.03
N SER A 329 -4.87 -17.85 -13.88
CA SER A 329 -5.81 -18.15 -14.96
C SER A 329 -6.96 -19.00 -14.44
N THR A 330 -8.18 -18.59 -14.80
CA THR A 330 -9.41 -19.37 -14.66
C THR A 330 -9.50 -20.38 -15.80
N GLY A 331 -9.65 -21.66 -15.46
CA GLY A 331 -10.12 -22.69 -16.38
C GLY A 331 -11.62 -22.58 -16.59
N GLU A 332 -12.05 -22.65 -17.86
CA GLU A 332 -13.45 -22.79 -18.25
C GLU A 332 -13.86 -24.26 -18.23
N ALA A 333 -15.03 -24.56 -17.65
CA ALA A 333 -15.81 -25.76 -17.91
C ALA A 333 -17.15 -25.35 -18.52
N ALA A 334 -17.50 -26.06 -19.60
CA ALA A 334 -18.57 -25.80 -20.55
C ALA A 334 -20.00 -25.82 -19.99
N THR A 335 -20.95 -25.18 -20.69
CA THR A 335 -22.24 -25.77 -21.12
C THR A 335 -22.98 -24.91 -22.16
N GLY A 336 -23.43 -25.54 -23.26
CA GLY A 336 -24.76 -25.35 -23.89
C GLY A 336 -25.02 -24.22 -24.92
N GLU A 337 -25.13 -24.61 -26.20
CA GLU A 337 -25.69 -23.94 -27.41
C GLU A 337 -27.09 -23.27 -27.22
N ALA A 338 -27.66 -22.32 -27.98
CA ALA A 338 -27.43 -21.47 -29.19
C ALA A 338 -28.66 -20.46 -29.27
N PRO A 339 -28.88 -19.55 -30.27
CA PRO A 339 -28.09 -19.17 -31.46
C PRO A 339 -27.85 -17.65 -31.69
N ALA A 340 -26.71 -17.40 -32.35
CA ALA A 340 -26.32 -16.36 -33.31
C ALA A 340 -27.12 -15.04 -33.47
N LEU A 341 -26.41 -13.93 -33.19
CA LEU A 341 -26.30 -12.78 -34.10
C LEU A 341 -24.80 -12.40 -34.22
N SER A 342 -24.33 -12.26 -35.45
CA SER A 342 -22.93 -12.01 -35.83
C SER A 342 -22.51 -10.53 -35.72
N PRO A 343 -21.19 -10.23 -35.74
CA PRO A 343 -20.52 -9.25 -34.88
C PRO A 343 -20.10 -7.96 -35.61
N THR A 344 -19.78 -6.92 -34.85
CA THR A 344 -18.87 -5.85 -35.30
C THR A 344 -17.85 -5.50 -34.23
N ALA A 345 -16.58 -5.53 -34.66
CA ALA A 345 -15.34 -5.10 -34.00
C ALA A 345 -14.81 -5.96 -32.83
N ASN A 346 -13.65 -6.55 -33.07
CA ASN A 346 -12.82 -7.32 -32.14
C ASN A 346 -11.93 -6.32 -31.35
N PRO A 347 -12.10 -6.10 -30.03
CA PRO A 347 -11.38 -5.04 -29.31
C PRO A 347 -10.06 -5.55 -28.70
N ARG A 348 -9.20 -6.17 -29.52
CA ARG A 348 -7.83 -6.53 -29.14
C ARG A 348 -6.86 -6.29 -30.30
N ALA A 349 -6.86 -5.08 -30.84
CA ALA A 349 -5.68 -4.63 -31.57
C ALA A 349 -4.53 -4.54 -30.55
N GLN A 350 -3.51 -5.38 -30.70
CA GLN A 350 -2.29 -5.29 -29.91
C GLN A 350 -1.64 -3.93 -30.21
N PHE A 351 -1.50 -3.11 -29.18
CA PHE A 351 -0.72 -1.87 -29.23
C PHE A 351 0.76 -2.22 -29.15
N ASP A 352 1.55 -1.82 -30.14
CA ASP A 352 2.99 -2.07 -30.24
C ASP A 352 3.84 -0.94 -29.64
N GLY A 353 3.20 0.01 -28.95
CA GLY A 353 3.86 1.18 -28.36
C GLY A 353 4.23 2.28 -29.36
N LYS A 354 3.87 2.15 -30.65
CA LYS A 354 4.25 3.12 -31.69
C LYS A 354 3.09 4.05 -32.04
N GLY A 355 2.95 5.13 -31.27
CA GLY A 355 2.13 6.28 -31.65
C GLY A 355 2.90 7.28 -32.52
N SER A 356 2.20 8.01 -33.39
CA SER A 356 2.72 9.21 -34.03
C SER A 356 2.39 10.39 -33.14
N TYR A 357 3.39 10.87 -32.40
CA TYR A 357 3.24 11.99 -31.47
C TYR A 357 3.83 13.27 -32.06
N GLU A 358 3.01 14.31 -32.18
CA GLU A 358 3.41 15.61 -32.72
C GLU A 358 3.71 16.63 -31.60
N LEU A 359 4.88 17.27 -31.65
CA LEU A 359 5.19 18.46 -30.85
C LEU A 359 4.62 19.71 -31.55
N VAL A 360 3.59 20.32 -30.97
CA VAL A 360 2.85 21.45 -31.55
C VAL A 360 3.40 22.79 -31.06
N GLN A 361 4.16 23.48 -31.92
CA GLN A 361 4.80 24.78 -31.61
C GLN A 361 4.33 25.94 -32.50
N THR A 362 3.26 25.75 -33.28
CA THR A 362 2.75 26.75 -34.23
C THR A 362 1.23 26.83 -34.17
N ALA A 363 0.68 28.01 -34.41
CA ALA A 363 -0.76 28.25 -34.40
C ALA A 363 -1.46 27.42 -35.49
N GLU A 364 -0.82 27.26 -36.65
CA GLU A 364 -1.35 26.46 -37.75
C GLU A 364 -1.49 24.99 -37.38
N ALA A 365 -0.49 24.41 -36.70
CA ALA A 365 -0.57 23.03 -36.23
C ALA A 365 -1.67 22.86 -35.15
N LEU A 366 -1.78 23.81 -34.21
CA LEU A 366 -2.84 23.82 -33.22
C LEU A 366 -4.23 23.87 -33.86
N ASP A 367 -4.42 24.75 -34.85
CA ASP A 367 -5.70 24.88 -35.56
C ASP A 367 -6.07 23.60 -36.33
N ARG A 368 -5.10 22.84 -36.87
CA ARG A 368 -5.35 21.51 -37.47
C ARG A 368 -5.87 20.51 -36.45
N TRP A 369 -5.25 20.45 -35.26
CA TRP A 369 -5.68 19.53 -34.21
C TRP A 369 -7.05 19.89 -33.64
N ILE A 370 -7.35 21.18 -33.51
CA ILE A 370 -8.70 21.66 -33.14
C ILE A 370 -9.74 21.21 -34.18
N ALA A 371 -9.45 21.40 -35.47
CA ALA A 371 -10.35 20.96 -36.54
C ALA A 371 -10.56 19.44 -36.54
N ALA A 372 -9.50 18.66 -36.29
CA ALA A 372 -9.60 17.21 -36.18
C ALA A 372 -10.45 16.76 -34.98
N ALA A 373 -10.35 17.45 -33.84
CA ALA A 373 -11.16 17.17 -32.66
C ALA A 373 -12.66 17.45 -32.91
N TYR A 374 -12.98 18.52 -33.65
CA TYR A 374 -14.35 18.80 -34.08
C TYR A 374 -14.90 17.74 -35.03
N GLU A 375 -14.10 17.28 -35.99
CA GLU A 375 -14.50 16.23 -36.93
C GLU A 375 -14.74 14.88 -36.21
N ALA A 376 -13.89 14.55 -35.23
CA ALA A 376 -14.02 13.33 -34.44
C ALA A 376 -15.22 13.36 -33.47
N GLY A 377 -15.58 14.54 -32.95
CA GLY A 377 -16.60 14.69 -31.90
C GLY A 377 -16.17 14.15 -30.53
N THR A 378 -14.94 13.65 -30.41
CA THR A 378 -14.31 13.18 -29.16
C THR A 378 -12.86 13.65 -29.12
N LEU A 379 -12.37 13.97 -27.93
CA LEU A 379 -11.01 14.44 -27.70
C LEU A 379 -10.51 13.88 -26.37
N ALA A 380 -9.47 13.05 -26.37
CA ALA A 380 -8.73 12.81 -25.14
C ALA A 380 -7.84 14.03 -24.84
N VAL A 381 -7.84 14.51 -23.60
CA VAL A 381 -7.12 15.71 -23.16
C VAL A 381 -6.53 15.48 -21.78
N ASP A 382 -5.32 16.00 -21.59
CA ASP A 382 -4.60 15.97 -20.32
C ASP A 382 -3.73 17.24 -20.15
N THR A 383 -3.39 17.57 -18.91
CA THR A 383 -2.65 18.79 -18.54
C THR A 383 -1.38 18.48 -17.77
N GLU A 384 -0.27 19.04 -18.25
CA GLU A 384 1.03 18.95 -17.60
C GLU A 384 1.31 20.19 -16.79
N THR A 385 1.82 20.02 -15.56
CA THR A 385 1.98 21.12 -14.60
C THR A 385 3.28 21.02 -13.79
N ASP A 386 3.65 22.11 -13.09
CA ASP A 386 4.84 22.16 -12.25
C ASP A 386 4.63 21.59 -10.82
N SER A 387 3.41 21.18 -10.47
CA SER A 387 3.05 20.73 -9.12
C SER A 387 1.80 19.84 -9.12
N LEU A 388 1.77 18.86 -8.20
CA LEU A 388 0.62 17.97 -8.00
C LEU A 388 -0.60 18.66 -7.33
N THR A 389 -0.46 19.93 -6.91
CA THR A 389 -1.54 20.68 -6.25
C THR A 389 -2.22 21.62 -7.24
N ALA A 390 -3.37 21.20 -7.78
CA ALA A 390 -4.09 21.88 -8.86
C ALA A 390 -4.38 23.38 -8.61
N CYS A 391 -4.72 23.75 -7.37
CA CYS A 391 -5.03 25.15 -7.02
C CYS A 391 -3.83 26.11 -7.10
N SER A 392 -2.60 25.57 -7.10
CA SER A 392 -1.36 26.37 -6.99
C SER A 392 -0.37 26.14 -8.13
N CYS A 393 -0.62 25.14 -8.98
CA CYS A 393 0.28 24.78 -10.07
C CYS A 393 0.17 25.76 -11.24
N LYS A 394 1.21 25.76 -12.07
CA LYS A 394 1.22 26.44 -13.37
C LYS A 394 1.04 25.41 -14.47
N LEU A 395 0.28 25.81 -15.49
CA LEU A 395 0.14 25.04 -16.72
C LEU A 395 1.47 25.07 -17.50
N VAL A 396 2.02 23.89 -17.77
CA VAL A 396 3.27 23.69 -18.50
C VAL A 396 3.01 23.23 -19.94
N GLY A 397 1.99 22.39 -20.13
CA GLY A 397 1.56 21.95 -21.46
C GLY A 397 0.21 21.25 -21.44
N ILE A 398 -0.33 21.02 -22.63
CA ILE A 398 -1.59 20.31 -22.85
C ILE A 398 -1.32 19.22 -23.88
N SER A 399 -1.78 18.00 -23.63
CA SER A 399 -1.77 16.93 -24.62
C SER A 399 -3.18 16.62 -25.12
N MET A 400 -3.26 16.15 -26.36
CA MET A 400 -4.52 15.85 -27.02
C MET A 400 -4.39 14.60 -27.90
N ALA A 401 -5.39 13.74 -27.89
CA ALA A 401 -5.53 12.64 -28.85
C ALA A 401 -6.95 12.60 -29.44
N VAL A 402 -7.04 12.49 -30.76
CA VAL A 402 -8.31 12.44 -31.50
C VAL A 402 -8.59 11.04 -32.06
N GLU A 403 -7.54 10.25 -32.27
CA GLU A 403 -7.60 8.87 -32.75
C GLU A 403 -6.50 8.05 -32.07
N GLN A 404 -6.73 6.75 -31.92
CA GLN A 404 -5.73 5.85 -31.32
C GLN A 404 -4.42 5.87 -32.11
N GLY A 405 -3.32 6.16 -31.43
CA GLY A 405 -1.98 6.26 -32.01
C GLY A 405 -1.69 7.60 -32.68
N ALA A 406 -2.60 8.58 -32.63
CA ALA A 406 -2.40 9.93 -33.10
C ALA A 406 -2.67 10.93 -31.97
N ALA A 407 -1.60 11.42 -31.36
CA ALA A 407 -1.65 12.38 -30.27
C ALA A 407 -0.64 13.52 -30.47
N CYS A 408 -0.81 14.60 -29.72
CA CYS A 408 0.10 15.73 -29.74
C CYS A 408 0.34 16.30 -28.34
N TYR A 409 1.44 17.03 -28.21
CA TYR A 409 1.77 17.81 -27.04
C TYR A 409 1.98 19.28 -27.41
N ILE A 410 1.34 20.18 -26.67
CA ILE A 410 1.39 21.63 -26.83
C ILE A 410 2.13 22.22 -25.62
N PRO A 411 3.44 22.51 -25.70
CA PRO A 411 4.15 23.19 -24.63
C PRO A 411 3.71 24.66 -24.54
N VAL A 412 3.54 25.16 -23.31
CA VAL A 412 3.20 26.58 -23.05
C VAL A 412 4.02 27.21 -21.91
N GLY A 413 4.67 26.39 -21.07
CA GLY A 413 5.33 26.85 -19.84
C GLY A 413 6.70 26.23 -19.55
N HIS A 414 7.39 25.68 -20.56
CA HIS A 414 8.75 25.12 -20.35
C HIS A 414 9.79 26.23 -20.18
N VAL A 415 10.75 26.01 -19.27
CA VAL A 415 11.85 26.96 -18.96
C VAL A 415 13.23 26.42 -19.36
N GLY A 416 13.32 25.16 -19.78
CA GLY A 416 14.56 24.49 -20.18
C GLY A 416 15.38 23.90 -19.01
N PRO A 417 16.26 22.92 -19.28
CA PRO A 417 17.01 22.18 -18.24
C PRO A 417 18.05 23.03 -17.48
N ASP A 418 18.55 24.12 -18.06
CA ASP A 418 19.57 25.00 -17.49
C ASP A 418 19.02 26.15 -16.62
N GLY A 419 17.71 26.17 -16.33
CA GLY A 419 17.05 27.22 -15.53
C GLY A 419 17.50 27.32 -14.06
N ALA A 420 18.45 26.50 -13.61
CA ALA A 420 19.04 26.55 -12.28
C ALA A 420 20.12 27.65 -12.18
N LYS A 421 19.71 28.89 -11.90
CA LYS A 421 20.62 29.78 -11.16
C LYS A 421 20.74 29.27 -9.73
N ALA A 422 21.93 28.77 -9.38
CA ALA A 422 22.34 28.71 -7.99
C ALA A 422 22.24 30.12 -7.38
N GLU A 423 21.64 30.26 -6.20
CA GLU A 423 21.66 31.50 -5.45
C GLU A 423 23.12 31.99 -5.31
N GLY A 424 23.47 33.05 -6.04
CA GLY A 424 24.76 33.73 -5.89
C GLY A 424 25.59 34.00 -7.15
N SER A 425 25.21 33.55 -8.36
CA SER A 425 25.99 33.89 -9.58
C SER A 425 25.45 35.11 -10.33
N LEU A 426 26.37 36.02 -10.64
CA LEU A 426 26.13 37.37 -11.14
C LEU A 426 26.24 37.43 -12.68
N ASP A 427 25.60 36.50 -13.39
CA ASP A 427 25.59 36.48 -14.86
C ASP A 427 24.25 36.98 -15.44
N LEU A 428 24.37 38.02 -16.26
CA LEU A 428 23.31 38.85 -16.86
C LEU A 428 22.87 38.35 -18.25
N VAL A 429 22.73 37.02 -18.44
CA VAL A 429 22.18 36.46 -19.69
C VAL A 429 21.04 35.49 -19.35
N PRO A 430 19.79 35.73 -19.81
CA PRO A 430 18.69 34.78 -19.65
C PRO A 430 18.96 33.53 -20.51
N SER A 431 18.69 32.33 -19.98
CA SER A 431 18.63 31.12 -20.81
C SER A 431 17.45 31.23 -21.77
N ASP A 432 17.66 31.01 -23.06
CA ASP A 432 16.58 31.03 -24.05
C ASP A 432 15.58 29.92 -23.75
N ALA A 433 14.36 30.29 -23.35
CA ALA A 433 13.25 29.36 -23.20
C ALA A 433 13.00 28.64 -24.54
N PRO A 434 12.63 27.35 -24.51
CA PRO A 434 12.38 26.61 -25.74
C PRO A 434 11.23 27.22 -26.54
N LYS A 435 11.25 27.02 -27.87
CA LYS A 435 10.20 27.52 -28.75
C LYS A 435 8.85 26.94 -28.33
N GLN A 436 7.88 27.78 -28.00
CA GLN A 436 6.55 27.37 -27.57
C GLN A 436 5.52 28.47 -27.86
N LEU A 437 4.24 28.11 -27.90
CA LEU A 437 3.17 29.10 -28.07
C LEU A 437 2.90 29.83 -26.75
N PRO A 438 2.50 31.12 -26.77
CA PRO A 438 2.07 31.82 -25.57
C PRO A 438 0.85 31.13 -24.94
N VAL A 439 0.86 30.94 -23.62
CA VAL A 439 -0.24 30.29 -22.88
C VAL A 439 -1.59 30.92 -23.17
N ASP A 440 -1.68 32.26 -23.18
CA ASP A 440 -2.93 32.98 -23.42
C ASP A 440 -3.49 32.73 -24.84
N GLU A 441 -2.62 32.56 -25.83
CA GLU A 441 -3.02 32.27 -27.20
C GLU A 441 -3.58 30.84 -27.32
N VAL A 442 -2.89 29.87 -26.70
CA VAL A 442 -3.33 28.45 -26.68
C VAL A 442 -4.66 28.31 -25.94
N VAL A 443 -4.78 28.92 -24.75
CA VAL A 443 -6.00 28.94 -23.95
C VAL A 443 -7.15 29.58 -24.73
N ALA A 444 -6.94 30.72 -25.40
CA ALA A 444 -7.97 31.38 -26.19
C ALA A 444 -8.46 30.53 -27.37
N LYS A 445 -7.55 29.81 -28.04
CA LYS A 445 -7.87 28.91 -29.17
C LYS A 445 -8.57 27.62 -28.74
N LEU A 446 -8.15 27.03 -27.62
CA LEU A 446 -8.73 25.77 -27.12
C LEU A 446 -10.05 25.98 -26.37
N LYS A 447 -10.27 27.15 -25.76
CA LYS A 447 -11.47 27.42 -24.97
C LYS A 447 -12.78 27.06 -25.68
N PRO A 448 -13.05 27.50 -26.93
CA PRO A 448 -14.26 27.12 -27.64
C PRO A 448 -14.45 25.60 -27.76
N LEU A 449 -13.39 24.85 -28.06
CA LEU A 449 -13.41 23.39 -28.21
C LEU A 449 -13.67 22.69 -26.86
N LEU A 450 -12.98 23.12 -25.81
CA LEU A 450 -13.06 22.51 -24.48
C LEU A 450 -14.40 22.78 -23.77
N GLU A 451 -15.09 23.88 -24.12
CA GLU A 451 -16.43 24.21 -23.61
C GLU A 451 -17.57 23.73 -24.56
N ASP A 452 -17.25 23.24 -25.76
CA ASP A 452 -18.27 22.87 -26.75
C ASP A 452 -19.07 21.62 -26.33
N PRO A 453 -20.42 21.69 -26.27
CA PRO A 453 -21.25 20.54 -25.91
C PRO A 453 -21.23 19.39 -26.93
N THR A 454 -20.78 19.63 -28.16
CA THR A 454 -20.78 18.65 -29.26
C THR A 454 -19.53 17.77 -29.29
N VAL A 455 -18.46 18.16 -28.59
CA VAL A 455 -17.21 17.40 -28.51
C VAL A 455 -17.05 16.81 -27.11
N LEU A 456 -16.98 15.49 -26.99
CA LEU A 456 -16.75 14.82 -25.71
C LEU A 456 -15.27 14.84 -25.33
N LYS A 457 -14.94 15.44 -24.18
CA LYS A 457 -13.58 15.42 -23.64
C LYS A 457 -13.38 14.17 -22.79
N ILE A 458 -12.31 13.43 -23.02
CA ILE A 458 -11.98 12.18 -22.34
C ILE A 458 -10.67 12.41 -21.59
N GLY A 459 -10.59 11.98 -20.34
CA GLY A 459 -9.36 12.11 -19.57
C GLY A 459 -9.22 11.00 -18.54
N HIS A 460 -8.11 11.04 -17.81
CA HIS A 460 -7.87 10.18 -16.67
C HIS A 460 -7.74 11.06 -15.42
N ASN A 461 -8.66 10.94 -14.46
CA ASN A 461 -8.71 11.84 -13.29
C ASN A 461 -8.92 13.33 -13.68
N LEU A 462 -9.91 13.59 -14.55
CA LEU A 462 -10.24 14.93 -15.07
C LEU A 462 -10.56 15.99 -14.01
N LYS A 463 -10.81 15.56 -12.76
CA LYS A 463 -10.95 16.48 -11.62
C LYS A 463 -9.75 17.44 -11.52
N PHE A 464 -8.54 16.95 -11.79
CA PHE A 464 -7.33 17.77 -11.78
C PHE A 464 -7.34 18.78 -12.93
N ASP A 465 -7.55 18.30 -14.16
CA ASP A 465 -7.56 19.12 -15.38
C ASP A 465 -8.64 20.20 -15.35
N ILE A 466 -9.83 19.87 -14.82
CA ILE A 466 -10.92 20.84 -14.66
C ILE A 466 -10.49 22.02 -13.77
N GLN A 467 -9.71 21.78 -12.72
CA GLN A 467 -9.20 22.86 -11.87
C GLN A 467 -8.12 23.69 -12.60
N VAL A 468 -7.20 23.02 -13.30
CA VAL A 468 -6.13 23.68 -14.08
C VAL A 468 -6.72 24.55 -15.18
N PHE A 469 -7.63 24.01 -15.99
CA PHE A 469 -8.38 24.77 -16.99
C PHE A 469 -9.28 25.85 -16.37
N GLY A 470 -9.88 25.56 -15.22
CA GLY A 470 -10.70 26.49 -14.45
C GLY A 470 -9.95 27.75 -14.04
N SER A 471 -8.67 27.63 -13.67
CA SER A 471 -7.79 28.76 -13.34
C SER A 471 -7.49 29.67 -14.55
N HIS A 472 -7.63 29.15 -15.76
CA HIS A 472 -7.51 29.88 -17.03
C HIS A 472 -8.87 30.27 -17.62
N GLY A 473 -9.94 30.18 -16.82
CA GLY A 473 -11.28 30.61 -17.22
C GLY A 473 -11.96 29.69 -18.24
N ILE A 474 -11.57 28.42 -18.31
CA ILE A 474 -12.20 27.39 -19.15
C ILE A 474 -13.11 26.51 -18.27
N ARG A 475 -14.30 26.18 -18.76
CA ARG A 475 -15.24 25.23 -18.13
C ARG A 475 -15.38 23.97 -18.98
N LEU A 476 -14.50 23.01 -18.72
CA LEU A 476 -14.43 21.75 -19.46
C LEU A 476 -15.74 20.96 -19.39
N ALA A 477 -16.43 20.81 -20.52
CA ALA A 477 -17.67 20.03 -20.63
C ALA A 477 -18.02 19.73 -22.09
N PRO A 478 -18.63 18.57 -22.41
CA PRO A 478 -18.88 17.41 -21.56
C PRO A 478 -17.61 16.55 -21.40
N ILE A 479 -17.56 15.78 -20.32
CA ILE A 479 -16.36 15.00 -19.92
C ILE A 479 -16.65 13.51 -19.81
N ASP A 480 -15.67 12.65 -20.01
CA ASP A 480 -15.66 11.23 -19.62
C ASP A 480 -14.33 10.91 -18.93
N ASP A 481 -14.37 10.14 -17.85
CA ASP A 481 -13.19 9.89 -17.01
C ASP A 481 -12.90 8.38 -16.93
N THR A 482 -11.75 7.97 -17.45
CA THR A 482 -11.36 6.55 -17.52
C THR A 482 -11.07 5.94 -16.16
N MET A 483 -10.60 6.72 -15.19
CA MET A 483 -10.44 6.28 -13.79
C MET A 483 -11.81 5.91 -13.22
N LEU A 484 -12.82 6.77 -13.43
CA LEU A 484 -14.17 6.49 -12.92
C LEU A 484 -14.92 5.43 -13.72
N LEU A 485 -14.65 5.29 -15.02
CA LEU A 485 -15.15 4.17 -15.82
C LEU A 485 -14.65 2.83 -15.27
N SER A 486 -13.35 2.72 -14.98
CA SER A 486 -12.80 1.52 -14.34
C SER A 486 -13.37 1.35 -12.94
N TYR A 487 -13.46 2.42 -12.15
CA TYR A 487 -13.98 2.37 -10.79
C TYR A 487 -15.38 1.77 -10.74
N VAL A 488 -16.34 2.26 -11.54
CA VAL A 488 -17.72 1.70 -11.51
C VAL A 488 -17.80 0.24 -11.94
N LEU A 489 -16.89 -0.21 -12.82
CA LEU A 489 -16.85 -1.59 -13.32
C LEU A 489 -16.19 -2.54 -12.31
N GLU A 490 -15.13 -2.08 -11.66
CA GLU A 490 -14.12 -2.94 -11.01
C GLU A 490 -13.74 -2.49 -9.58
N THR A 491 -14.60 -1.68 -8.92
CA THR A 491 -14.37 -1.14 -7.56
C THR A 491 -13.85 -2.21 -6.60
N GLY A 492 -12.64 -2.02 -6.06
CA GLY A 492 -12.06 -2.88 -5.03
C GLY A 492 -11.36 -4.16 -5.55
N LEU A 493 -11.25 -4.34 -6.86
CA LEU A 493 -10.44 -5.42 -7.45
C LEU A 493 -8.96 -5.06 -7.54
N HIS A 494 -8.66 -3.83 -7.96
CA HIS A 494 -7.32 -3.32 -8.22
C HIS A 494 -7.28 -1.80 -8.06
N GLY A 495 -6.13 -1.16 -8.27
CA GLY A 495 -6.06 0.29 -8.35
C GLY A 495 -6.63 0.80 -9.68
N HIS A 496 -6.95 2.09 -9.72
CA HIS A 496 -7.56 2.73 -10.90
C HIS A 496 -6.66 3.77 -11.55
N GLY A 497 -5.34 3.70 -11.31
CA GLY A 497 -4.36 4.57 -11.96
C GLY A 497 -4.10 4.13 -13.41
N MET A 498 -3.78 5.09 -14.27
CA MET A 498 -3.65 4.87 -15.72
C MET A 498 -2.65 3.77 -16.07
N ASP A 499 -1.45 3.75 -15.47
CA ASP A 499 -0.42 2.74 -15.72
C ASP A 499 -0.91 1.30 -15.45
N GLU A 500 -1.62 1.13 -14.33
CA GLU A 500 -2.19 -0.16 -13.94
C GLU A 500 -3.30 -0.57 -14.91
N LEU A 501 -4.18 0.37 -15.29
CA LEU A 501 -5.25 0.12 -16.24
C LEU A 501 -4.74 -0.16 -17.66
N ALA A 502 -3.72 0.56 -18.11
CA ALA A 502 -3.07 0.34 -19.42
C ALA A 502 -2.49 -1.07 -19.50
N LYS A 503 -1.85 -1.53 -18.41
CA LYS A 503 -1.32 -2.90 -18.34
C LYS A 503 -2.42 -3.96 -18.34
N LEU A 504 -3.50 -3.72 -17.58
CA LEU A 504 -4.60 -4.68 -17.45
C LEU A 504 -5.46 -4.78 -18.72
N HIS A 505 -5.83 -3.63 -19.29
CA HIS A 505 -6.83 -3.54 -20.36
C HIS A 505 -6.21 -3.43 -21.76
N CYS A 506 -5.01 -2.84 -21.87
CA CYS A 506 -4.32 -2.67 -23.15
C CYS A 506 -3.09 -3.59 -23.30
N GLY A 507 -2.61 -4.22 -22.22
CA GLY A 507 -1.39 -5.02 -22.23
C GLY A 507 -0.12 -4.18 -22.43
N TYR A 508 -0.17 -2.89 -22.08
CA TYR A 508 0.87 -1.90 -22.32
C TYR A 508 1.41 -1.31 -21.02
N THR A 509 2.70 -0.99 -20.97
CA THR A 509 3.30 -0.30 -19.82
C THR A 509 3.66 1.14 -20.24
N PRO A 510 2.94 2.15 -19.75
CA PRO A 510 3.25 3.54 -20.04
C PRO A 510 4.62 4.00 -19.50
N ILE A 511 5.11 5.09 -20.06
CA ILE A 511 6.22 5.88 -19.56
C ILE A 511 5.81 6.45 -18.20
N THR A 512 6.59 6.15 -17.18
CA THR A 512 6.34 6.63 -15.82
C THR A 512 6.84 8.07 -15.66
N TYR A 513 6.17 8.85 -14.83
CA TYR A 513 6.58 10.21 -14.47
C TYR A 513 8.06 10.29 -14.00
N ASP A 514 8.54 9.25 -13.30
CA ASP A 514 9.91 9.15 -12.79
C ASP A 514 10.96 8.99 -13.90
N GLN A 515 10.61 8.35 -15.03
CA GLN A 515 11.52 8.23 -16.19
C GLN A 515 11.78 9.59 -16.85
N VAL A 516 10.83 10.52 -16.72
CA VAL A 516 10.86 11.84 -17.36
C VAL A 516 11.42 12.91 -16.42
N THR A 517 11.05 12.84 -15.13
CA THR A 517 11.40 13.86 -14.13
C THR A 517 12.50 13.45 -13.16
N GLY A 518 12.90 12.18 -13.15
CA GLY A 518 13.85 11.64 -12.18
C GLY A 518 13.24 11.35 -10.81
N THR A 519 14.06 10.84 -9.89
CA THR A 519 13.62 10.34 -8.59
C THR A 519 14.22 11.12 -7.41
N GLY A 520 13.57 11.04 -6.25
CA GLY A 520 14.09 11.58 -4.99
C GLY A 520 14.35 13.10 -5.01
N LYS A 521 15.46 13.51 -4.36
CA LYS A 521 15.84 14.94 -4.27
C LYS A 521 16.30 15.54 -5.60
N SER A 522 16.67 14.71 -6.57
CA SER A 522 17.06 15.12 -7.92
C SER A 522 15.88 15.26 -8.88
N ARG A 523 14.64 14.97 -8.44
CA ARG A 523 13.45 15.13 -9.26
C ARG A 523 13.29 16.59 -9.70
N VAL A 524 13.10 16.79 -10.99
CA VAL A 524 12.76 18.09 -11.58
C VAL A 524 11.24 18.23 -11.74
N THR A 525 10.77 19.47 -11.81
CA THR A 525 9.38 19.79 -12.17
C THR A 525 9.19 19.70 -13.69
N PHE A 526 7.96 19.50 -14.17
CA PHE A 526 7.69 19.19 -15.58
C PHE A 526 8.10 20.32 -16.54
N ASP A 527 8.10 21.58 -16.08
CA ASP A 527 8.58 22.76 -16.83
C ASP A 527 10.07 22.69 -17.21
N ARG A 528 10.83 21.77 -16.60
CA ARG A 528 12.28 21.59 -16.84
C ARG A 528 12.59 20.35 -17.66
N VAL A 529 11.58 19.57 -18.03
CA VAL A 529 11.73 18.37 -18.85
C VAL A 529 12.07 18.78 -20.29
N ALA A 530 12.94 18.03 -20.95
CA ALA A 530 13.24 18.27 -22.37
C ALA A 530 11.99 18.02 -23.25
N LEU A 531 11.74 18.87 -24.25
CA LEU A 531 10.49 18.84 -25.03
C LEU A 531 10.24 17.51 -25.76
N ASP A 532 11.29 16.82 -26.19
CA ASP A 532 11.20 15.48 -26.80
C ASP A 532 10.58 14.47 -25.82
N LYS A 533 11.14 14.39 -24.60
CA LYS A 533 10.64 13.50 -23.54
C LYS A 533 9.25 13.93 -23.04
N ALA A 534 9.02 15.23 -22.91
CA ALA A 534 7.72 15.76 -22.51
C ALA A 534 6.64 15.42 -23.55
N THR A 535 6.98 15.47 -24.85
CA THR A 535 6.07 15.10 -25.93
C THR A 535 5.74 13.62 -25.89
N GLU A 536 6.75 12.76 -25.74
CA GLU A 536 6.53 11.30 -25.68
C GLU A 536 5.64 10.91 -24.50
N TYR A 537 5.90 11.45 -23.31
CA TYR A 537 5.11 11.19 -22.11
C TYR A 537 3.68 11.72 -22.22
N ALA A 538 3.51 13.03 -22.44
CA ALA A 538 2.20 13.65 -22.36
C ALA A 538 1.27 13.22 -23.51
N ALA A 539 1.81 13.02 -24.72
CA ALA A 539 1.02 12.54 -25.85
C ALA A 539 0.64 11.05 -25.68
N GLU A 540 1.49 10.25 -25.04
CA GLU A 540 1.15 8.87 -24.67
C GLU A 540 0.01 8.83 -23.66
N ASP A 541 0.02 9.67 -22.62
CA ASP A 541 -1.04 9.73 -21.61
C ASP A 541 -2.41 10.00 -22.27
N ALA A 542 -2.47 10.92 -23.22
CA ALA A 542 -3.69 11.19 -24.00
C ALA A 542 -4.11 10.00 -24.89
N ASP A 543 -3.18 9.34 -25.59
CA ASP A 543 -3.49 8.17 -26.44
C ASP A 543 -3.96 6.97 -25.60
N VAL A 544 -3.21 6.62 -24.56
CA VAL A 544 -3.54 5.54 -23.62
C VAL A 544 -4.91 5.78 -22.99
N THR A 545 -5.19 7.01 -22.59
CA THR A 545 -6.50 7.40 -22.06
C THR A 545 -7.62 7.17 -23.08
N LEU A 546 -7.44 7.54 -24.35
CA LEU A 546 -8.42 7.27 -25.40
C LEU A 546 -8.64 5.77 -25.61
N ARG A 547 -7.57 4.97 -25.58
CA ARG A 547 -7.63 3.50 -25.68
C ARG A 547 -8.38 2.88 -24.51
N LEU A 548 -8.12 3.35 -23.29
CA LEU A 548 -8.83 2.91 -22.09
C LEU A 548 -10.32 3.23 -22.17
N HIS A 549 -10.69 4.41 -22.68
CA HIS A 549 -12.09 4.75 -22.90
C HIS A 549 -12.77 3.78 -23.87
N HIS A 550 -12.13 3.47 -25.01
CA HIS A 550 -12.64 2.48 -25.97
C HIS A 550 -12.75 1.06 -25.39
N ALA A 551 -11.90 0.70 -24.43
CA ALA A 551 -11.97 -0.59 -23.75
C ALA A 551 -13.05 -0.64 -22.65
N LEU A 552 -13.21 0.43 -21.88
CA LEU A 552 -14.05 0.46 -20.68
C LEU A 552 -15.47 0.96 -20.94
N LYS A 553 -15.65 2.03 -21.72
CA LYS A 553 -16.97 2.64 -21.96
C LYS A 553 -18.00 1.64 -22.52
N PRO A 554 -17.67 0.78 -23.51
CA PRO A 554 -18.64 -0.19 -24.04
C PRO A 554 -19.12 -1.22 -23.02
N ARG A 555 -18.36 -1.48 -21.94
CA ARG A 555 -18.72 -2.45 -20.90
C ARG A 555 -19.86 -1.96 -19.99
N LEU A 556 -20.07 -0.65 -19.88
CA LEU A 556 -21.07 -0.09 -18.96
C LEU A 556 -22.49 -0.63 -19.22
N VAL A 557 -22.86 -0.85 -20.48
CA VAL A 557 -24.21 -1.33 -20.86
C VAL A 557 -24.41 -2.81 -20.52
N PRO A 558 -23.60 -3.76 -21.04
CA PRO A 558 -23.78 -5.18 -20.73
C PRO A 558 -23.62 -5.48 -19.23
N GLU A 559 -22.78 -4.72 -18.52
CA GLU A 559 -22.58 -4.88 -17.08
C GLU A 559 -23.60 -4.10 -16.22
N ARG A 560 -24.50 -3.34 -16.84
CA ARG A 560 -25.55 -2.51 -16.20
C ARG A 560 -25.02 -1.41 -15.27
N MET A 561 -23.80 -0.93 -15.51
CA MET A 561 -23.14 0.14 -14.75
C MET A 561 -23.38 1.55 -15.31
N ILE A 562 -24.05 1.66 -16.47
CA ILE A 562 -24.26 2.96 -17.14
C ILE A 562 -25.02 3.98 -16.27
N THR A 563 -26.07 3.57 -15.56
CA THR A 563 -26.83 4.49 -14.69
C THR A 563 -25.95 5.04 -13.58
N LEU A 564 -25.12 4.20 -12.96
CA LEU A 564 -24.24 4.62 -11.87
C LEU A 564 -23.21 5.64 -12.37
N TYR A 565 -22.57 5.36 -13.50
CA TYR A 565 -21.58 6.25 -14.09
C TYR A 565 -22.20 7.58 -14.52
N GLU A 566 -23.25 7.56 -15.34
CA GLU A 566 -23.82 8.76 -15.95
C GLU A 566 -24.59 9.64 -14.95
N THR A 567 -25.18 9.05 -13.90
CA THR A 567 -26.04 9.81 -12.96
C THR A 567 -25.40 10.10 -11.61
N ILE A 568 -24.27 9.46 -11.28
CA ILE A 568 -23.57 9.65 -10.01
C ILE A 568 -22.11 10.03 -10.24
N GLU A 569 -21.27 9.17 -10.82
CA GLU A 569 -19.82 9.42 -10.82
C GLU A 569 -19.40 10.56 -11.77
N ARG A 570 -19.83 10.51 -13.03
CA ARG A 570 -19.50 11.51 -14.05
C ARG A 570 -19.91 12.94 -13.66
N PRO A 571 -21.18 13.21 -13.26
CA PRO A 571 -21.59 14.57 -12.87
C PRO A 571 -21.01 15.05 -11.54
N LEU A 572 -20.46 14.17 -10.71
CA LEU A 572 -19.83 14.56 -9.44
C LEU A 572 -18.46 15.19 -9.62
N ILE A 573 -17.72 14.84 -10.68
CA ILE A 573 -16.37 15.34 -10.96
C ILE A 573 -16.31 16.88 -10.89
N PRO A 574 -17.10 17.65 -11.66
CA PRO A 574 -17.02 19.11 -11.63
C PRO A 574 -17.44 19.70 -10.27
N VAL A 575 -18.40 19.06 -9.57
CA VAL A 575 -18.83 19.51 -8.24
C VAL A 575 -17.68 19.43 -7.24
N VAL A 576 -16.95 18.31 -7.24
CA VAL A 576 -15.80 18.12 -6.36
C VAL A 576 -14.64 19.02 -6.77
N ALA A 577 -14.38 19.18 -8.06
CA ALA A 577 -13.37 20.12 -8.55
C ALA A 577 -13.65 21.57 -8.08
N ASP A 578 -14.90 22.02 -8.15
CA ASP A 578 -15.30 23.36 -7.66
C ASP A 578 -15.15 23.49 -6.13
N MET A 579 -15.48 22.44 -5.37
CA MET A 579 -15.29 22.41 -3.92
C MET A 579 -13.81 22.53 -3.53
N GLU A 580 -12.93 21.79 -4.21
CA GLU A 580 -11.49 21.83 -3.98
C GLU A 580 -10.91 23.21 -4.33
N ALA A 581 -11.33 23.77 -5.47
CA ALA A 581 -10.90 25.09 -5.90
C ALA A 581 -11.34 26.22 -4.95
N GLU A 582 -12.53 26.13 -4.36
CA GLU A 582 -13.00 27.11 -3.37
C GLU A 582 -12.24 26.96 -2.04
N GLY A 583 -12.05 25.72 -1.55
CA GLY A 583 -11.41 25.45 -0.26
C GLY A 583 -12.17 26.04 0.94
N ILE A 584 -11.62 25.93 2.15
CA ILE A 584 -12.22 26.47 3.38
C ILE A 584 -11.30 27.46 4.08
N LEU A 585 -11.84 28.59 4.55
CA LEU A 585 -11.06 29.61 5.26
C LEU A 585 -10.68 29.12 6.66
N VAL A 586 -9.43 29.33 7.04
CA VAL A 586 -8.89 28.87 8.33
C VAL A 586 -8.23 30.02 9.08
N ASP A 587 -8.63 30.22 10.33
CA ASP A 587 -8.03 31.18 11.24
C ASP A 587 -6.69 30.64 11.80
N ARG A 588 -5.59 31.17 11.25
CA ARG A 588 -4.23 30.82 11.66
C ARG A 588 -3.94 31.18 13.11
N ALA A 589 -4.53 32.24 13.65
CA ALA A 589 -4.28 32.64 15.04
C ALA A 589 -4.87 31.61 16.02
N VAL A 590 -6.10 31.16 15.75
CA VAL A 590 -6.76 30.11 16.54
C VAL A 590 -5.94 28.81 16.54
N LEU A 591 -5.42 28.39 15.37
CA LEU A 591 -4.57 27.20 15.28
C LEU A 591 -3.24 27.37 16.02
N SER A 592 -2.62 28.55 15.95
CA SER A 592 -1.36 28.85 16.62
C SER A 592 -1.51 28.80 18.15
N ASP A 593 -2.57 29.39 18.68
CA ASP A 593 -2.86 29.37 20.12
C ASP A 593 -3.19 27.95 20.59
N LEU A 594 -3.96 27.18 19.81
CA LEU A 594 -4.24 25.78 20.12
C LEU A 594 -2.97 24.92 20.09
N SER A 595 -2.06 25.12 19.12
CA SER A 595 -0.77 24.42 19.07
C SER A 595 0.07 24.71 20.32
N ARG A 596 0.05 25.96 20.82
CA ARG A 596 0.74 26.37 22.05
C ARG A 596 0.14 25.69 23.29
N ASP A 597 -1.19 25.69 23.41
CA ASP A 597 -1.90 25.02 24.53
C ASP A 597 -1.63 23.50 24.55
N LEU A 598 -1.79 22.83 23.40
CA LEU A 598 -1.50 21.41 23.28
C LEU A 598 -0.03 21.09 23.57
N GLY A 599 0.90 21.97 23.14
CA GLY A 599 2.32 21.83 23.45
C GLY A 599 2.63 21.89 24.95
N ALA A 600 2.01 22.82 25.68
CA ALA A 600 2.17 22.93 27.13
C ALA A 600 1.64 21.66 27.85
N ARG A 601 0.44 21.21 27.49
CA ARG A 601 -0.18 20.01 28.07
C ARG A 601 0.58 18.73 27.74
N LEU A 602 1.17 18.64 26.55
CA LEU A 602 2.05 17.53 26.18
C LEU A 602 3.29 17.47 27.07
N ALA A 603 3.92 18.62 27.35
CA ALA A 603 5.06 18.70 28.25
C ALA A 603 4.70 18.32 29.70
N GLU A 604 3.51 18.71 30.17
CA GLU A 604 2.99 18.30 31.48
C GLU A 604 2.75 16.78 31.56
N LEU A 605 2.08 16.20 30.56
CA LEU A 605 1.85 14.76 30.48
C LEU A 605 3.17 13.98 30.36
N GLU A 606 4.13 14.49 29.58
CA GLU A 606 5.45 13.88 29.46
C GLU A 606 6.21 13.89 30.80
N THR A 607 6.17 15.00 31.53
CA THR A 607 6.75 15.10 32.88
C THR A 607 6.11 14.08 33.83
N GLU A 608 4.79 13.91 33.78
CA GLU A 608 4.08 12.94 34.60
C GLU A 608 4.41 11.49 34.21
N VAL A 609 4.52 11.20 32.91
CA VAL A 609 4.96 9.89 32.42
C VAL A 609 6.39 9.59 32.86
N HIS A 610 7.32 10.55 32.76
CA HIS A 610 8.70 10.38 33.25
C HIS A 610 8.74 10.16 34.76
N ARG A 611 7.90 10.87 35.53
CA ARG A 611 7.77 10.68 36.98
C ARG A 611 7.28 9.27 37.34
N LEU A 612 6.32 8.73 36.58
CA LEU A 612 5.79 7.38 36.78
C LEU A 612 6.78 6.29 36.34
N ALA A 613 7.57 6.54 35.29
CA ALA A 613 8.60 5.63 34.81
C ALA A 613 9.87 5.64 35.67
N GLY A 614 10.16 6.75 36.36
CA GLY A 614 11.35 6.91 37.21
C GLY A 614 12.58 7.48 36.50
N HIS A 615 12.52 7.68 35.18
CA HIS A 615 13.54 8.40 34.42
C HIS A 615 12.96 9.03 33.13
N PRO A 616 13.64 10.01 32.52
CA PRO A 616 13.26 10.56 31.23
C PRO A 616 13.47 9.56 30.08
N PHE A 617 12.55 9.55 29.12
CA PHE A 617 12.67 8.83 27.84
C PHE A 617 11.75 9.46 26.79
N ASN A 618 11.91 9.10 25.52
CA ASN A 618 11.03 9.60 24.45
C ASN A 618 9.71 8.82 24.44
N VAL A 619 8.64 9.44 24.97
CA VAL A 619 7.27 8.88 25.00
C VAL A 619 6.71 8.59 23.60
N GLY A 620 7.14 9.37 22.60
CA GLY A 620 6.76 9.19 21.20
C GLY A 620 7.43 8.00 20.51
N SER A 621 8.48 7.41 21.08
CA SER A 621 9.18 6.25 20.52
C SER A 621 8.54 4.94 21.00
N PRO A 622 7.86 4.16 20.14
CA PRO A 622 7.23 2.89 20.53
C PRO A 622 8.20 1.88 21.13
N LYS A 623 9.46 1.90 20.70
CA LYS A 623 10.52 1.02 21.20
C LYS A 623 10.85 1.32 22.67
N GLN A 624 11.28 2.55 22.96
CA GLN A 624 11.58 3.01 24.33
C GLN A 624 10.38 2.85 25.26
N LEU A 625 9.18 3.27 24.83
CA LEU A 625 7.96 3.10 25.61
C LEU A 625 7.68 1.62 25.92
N GLY A 626 7.85 0.74 24.93
CA GLY A 626 7.65 -0.70 25.12
C GLY A 626 8.66 -1.32 26.08
N GLU A 627 9.92 -0.89 26.04
CA GLU A 627 10.96 -1.32 26.98
C GLU A 627 10.62 -0.89 28.41
N VAL A 628 10.26 0.39 28.62
CA VAL A 628 9.87 0.91 29.94
C VAL A 628 8.64 0.17 30.50
N LEU A 629 7.55 0.07 29.74
CA LEU A 629 6.30 -0.52 30.23
C LEU A 629 6.44 -2.03 30.53
N PHE A 630 7.12 -2.78 29.68
CA PHE A 630 7.08 -4.25 29.73
C PHE A 630 8.36 -4.91 30.25
N ALA A 631 9.54 -4.31 30.01
CA ALA A 631 10.80 -4.86 30.49
C ALA A 631 11.18 -4.30 31.87
N GLU A 632 10.99 -3.00 32.08
CA GLU A 632 11.41 -2.33 33.33
C GLU A 632 10.29 -2.36 34.39
N MET A 633 9.09 -1.89 34.05
CA MET A 633 7.94 -1.89 34.96
C MET A 633 7.26 -3.26 35.09
N GLY A 634 7.57 -4.19 34.18
CA GLY A 634 7.08 -5.57 34.22
C GLY A 634 5.57 -5.73 34.03
N LEU A 635 4.91 -4.80 33.32
CA LEU A 635 3.47 -4.92 33.04
C LEU A 635 3.17 -6.18 32.21
N ALA A 636 2.15 -6.93 32.59
CA ALA A 636 1.77 -8.16 31.86
C ALA A 636 1.03 -7.81 30.56
N GLY A 637 1.33 -8.49 29.45
CA GLY A 637 0.59 -8.33 28.18
C GLY A 637 1.39 -7.76 27.01
N GLY A 638 2.66 -7.38 27.21
CA GLY A 638 3.55 -6.95 26.13
C GLY A 638 3.83 -8.05 25.11
N LYS A 639 3.39 -7.88 23.87
CA LYS A 639 3.71 -8.79 22.75
C LYS A 639 4.86 -8.23 21.92
N LYS A 640 5.90 -9.02 21.67
CA LYS A 640 6.99 -8.60 20.77
C LYS A 640 6.59 -8.81 19.31
N GLY A 641 6.81 -7.79 18.48
CA GLY A 641 6.60 -7.85 17.04
C GLY A 641 7.73 -8.61 16.33
N LYS A 642 7.65 -8.71 15.00
CA LYS A 642 8.64 -9.39 14.14
C LYS A 642 10.05 -8.80 14.26
N THR A 643 10.16 -7.54 14.68
CA THR A 643 11.42 -6.79 14.89
C THR A 643 11.99 -6.96 16.30
N GLY A 644 11.31 -7.72 17.18
CA GLY A 644 11.72 -7.94 18.57
C GLY A 644 11.34 -6.83 19.56
N ALA A 645 10.83 -5.68 19.07
CA ALA A 645 10.29 -4.61 19.91
C ALA A 645 8.90 -4.96 20.46
N TYR A 646 8.56 -4.47 21.65
CA TYR A 646 7.20 -4.62 22.20
C TYR A 646 6.19 -3.79 21.39
N SER A 647 5.02 -4.37 21.11
CA SER A 647 3.89 -3.62 20.58
C SER A 647 3.38 -2.68 21.67
N THR A 648 3.15 -1.44 21.28
CA THR A 648 2.49 -0.44 22.12
C THR A 648 1.28 0.13 21.38
N ASP A 649 0.65 -0.63 20.48
CA ASP A 649 -0.58 -0.20 19.80
C ASP A 649 -1.76 0.00 20.77
N SER A 650 -2.82 0.66 20.32
CA SER A 650 -4.03 0.88 21.15
C SER A 650 -4.62 -0.43 21.66
N ALA A 651 -4.60 -1.50 20.85
CA ALA A 651 -5.12 -2.80 21.25
C ALA A 651 -4.34 -3.44 22.41
N THR A 652 -3.06 -3.09 22.57
CA THR A 652 -2.20 -3.54 23.67
C THR A 652 -2.32 -2.61 24.89
N LEU A 653 -2.42 -1.30 24.69
CA LEU A 653 -2.44 -0.32 25.77
C LEU A 653 -3.83 -0.13 26.42
N GLU A 654 -4.92 -0.18 25.66
CA GLU A 654 -6.28 0.02 26.19
C GLU A 654 -6.65 -0.98 27.30
N PRO A 655 -6.40 -2.30 27.17
CA PRO A 655 -6.70 -3.25 28.25
C PRO A 655 -5.87 -2.98 29.52
N LEU A 656 -4.66 -2.44 29.38
CA LEU A 656 -3.80 -2.08 30.51
C LEU A 656 -4.30 -0.83 31.23
N ALA A 657 -4.80 0.15 30.47
CA ALA A 657 -5.47 1.31 31.05
C ALA A 657 -6.75 0.89 31.80
N GLU A 658 -7.55 -0.02 31.25
CA GLU A 658 -8.74 -0.59 31.90
C GLU A 658 -8.40 -1.34 33.20
N GLN A 659 -7.20 -1.95 33.29
CA GLN A 659 -6.69 -2.59 34.51
C GLN A 659 -6.22 -1.58 35.58
N GLY A 660 -6.26 -0.28 35.29
CA GLY A 660 -5.91 0.80 36.23
C GLY A 660 -4.42 1.18 36.21
N HIS A 661 -3.69 0.90 35.13
CA HIS A 661 -2.31 1.35 35.01
C HIS A 661 -2.23 2.83 34.60
N ASP A 662 -2.03 3.71 35.59
CA ASP A 662 -2.00 5.18 35.40
C ASP A 662 -1.03 5.65 34.30
N ILE A 663 0.18 5.09 34.24
CA ILE A 663 1.17 5.46 33.21
C ILE A 663 0.64 5.19 31.80
N VAL A 664 -0.13 4.11 31.62
CA VAL A 664 -0.67 3.74 30.31
C VAL A 664 -1.79 4.69 29.91
N GLN A 665 -2.66 5.08 30.84
CA GLN A 665 -3.67 6.10 30.59
C GLN A 665 -3.04 7.44 30.17
N LYS A 666 -2.01 7.90 30.90
CA LYS A 666 -1.28 9.14 30.57
C LYS A 666 -0.61 9.08 29.21
N VAL A 667 -0.05 7.93 28.82
CA VAL A 667 0.54 7.72 27.50
C VAL A 667 -0.52 7.74 26.38
N LEU A 668 -1.69 7.15 26.62
CA LEU A 668 -2.81 7.21 25.66
C LEU A 668 -3.29 8.65 25.46
N ASP A 669 -3.46 9.40 26.56
CA ASP A 669 -3.83 10.82 26.52
C ASP A 669 -2.76 11.63 25.77
N TRP A 670 -1.47 11.40 26.07
CA TRP A 670 -0.34 12.07 25.40
C TRP A 670 -0.36 11.80 23.90
N ARG A 671 -0.55 10.55 23.46
CA ARG A 671 -0.61 10.19 22.03
C ARG A 671 -1.80 10.83 21.33
N GLN A 672 -2.94 10.92 21.99
CA GLN A 672 -4.11 11.59 21.43
C GLN A 672 -3.80 13.08 21.19
N LEU A 673 -3.26 13.78 22.17
CA LEU A 673 -2.89 15.20 22.02
C LEU A 673 -1.75 15.40 21.00
N ALA A 674 -0.74 14.53 21.00
CA ALA A 674 0.39 14.60 20.08
C ALA A 674 -0.08 14.45 18.63
N LYS A 675 -0.99 13.51 18.37
CA LYS A 675 -1.62 13.33 17.06
C LYS A 675 -2.44 14.57 16.66
N LEU A 676 -3.24 15.13 17.57
CA LEU A 676 -4.04 16.33 17.29
C LEU A 676 -3.13 17.52 16.93
N LYS A 677 -2.03 17.70 17.66
CA LYS A 677 -1.06 18.77 17.42
C LYS A 677 -0.36 18.60 16.08
N SER A 678 0.25 17.44 15.84
CA SER A 678 1.04 17.21 14.62
C SER A 678 0.16 17.20 13.36
N THR A 679 -0.99 16.53 13.43
CA THR A 679 -1.84 16.28 12.25
C THR A 679 -2.72 17.48 11.92
N TYR A 680 -3.25 18.19 12.93
CA TYR A 680 -4.23 19.24 12.68
C TYR A 680 -3.73 20.63 13.03
N THR A 681 -3.04 20.87 14.14
CA THR A 681 -2.63 22.27 14.42
C THR A 681 -1.42 22.68 13.60
N ASP A 682 -0.38 21.84 13.53
CA ASP A 682 0.89 22.21 12.90
C ASP A 682 0.83 22.04 11.38
N SER A 683 0.33 20.89 10.89
CA SER A 683 0.22 20.62 9.45
C SER A 683 -0.77 21.55 8.75
N LEU A 684 -1.95 21.84 9.34
CA LEU A 684 -2.92 22.74 8.69
C LEU A 684 -2.35 24.13 8.49
N GLN A 685 -1.57 24.65 9.45
CA GLN A 685 -0.94 25.97 9.31
C GLN A 685 0.02 26.04 8.11
N GLN A 686 0.68 24.94 7.76
CA GLN A 686 1.59 24.86 6.60
C GLN A 686 0.82 24.71 5.28
N GLN A 687 -0.41 24.19 5.33
CA GLN A 687 -1.27 23.93 4.17
C GLN A 687 -2.22 25.09 3.85
N ILE A 688 -2.20 26.18 4.64
CA ILE A 688 -2.94 27.40 4.31
C ILE A 688 -2.29 28.03 3.07
N ASP A 689 -3.07 28.17 2.00
CA ASP A 689 -2.64 28.90 0.81
C ASP A 689 -2.41 30.37 1.16
N GLN A 690 -1.24 30.90 0.79
CA GLN A 690 -0.83 32.25 1.17
C GLN A 690 -1.62 33.35 0.46
N LYS A 691 -2.19 33.07 -0.71
CA LYS A 691 -2.96 34.03 -1.50
C LYS A 691 -4.41 34.09 -1.05
N THR A 692 -5.02 32.95 -0.78
CA THR A 692 -6.46 32.85 -0.46
C THR A 692 -6.72 32.84 1.05
N GLY A 693 -5.74 32.43 1.87
CA GLY A 693 -5.92 32.14 3.29
C GLY A 693 -6.75 30.87 3.55
N ARG A 694 -7.04 30.08 2.50
CA ARG A 694 -7.90 28.90 2.56
C ARG A 694 -7.06 27.63 2.49
N VAL A 695 -7.65 26.54 2.97
CA VAL A 695 -7.10 25.19 2.86
C VAL A 695 -7.88 24.44 1.80
N HIS A 696 -7.14 23.82 0.87
CA HIS A 696 -7.68 23.11 -0.28
C HIS A 696 -7.38 21.61 -0.10
N THR A 697 -8.36 20.87 0.44
CA THR A 697 -8.24 19.41 0.58
C THR A 697 -8.44 18.72 -0.77
N SER A 698 -7.81 17.57 -0.98
CA SER A 698 -8.05 16.72 -2.15
C SER A 698 -9.01 15.59 -1.78
N PHE A 699 -10.15 15.53 -2.45
CA PHE A 699 -11.11 14.45 -2.40
C PHE A 699 -10.81 13.44 -3.50
N ALA A 700 -10.57 12.18 -3.10
CA ALA A 700 -10.42 11.09 -4.04
C ALA A 700 -11.77 10.43 -4.32
N LEU A 701 -12.08 10.30 -5.61
CA LEU A 701 -13.34 9.76 -6.12
C LEU A 701 -13.34 8.22 -6.23
N ALA A 702 -12.16 7.61 -6.45
CA ALA A 702 -12.00 6.21 -6.84
C ALA A 702 -11.08 5.38 -5.92
N ILE A 703 -11.07 5.65 -4.60
CA ILE A 703 -10.23 4.92 -3.62
C ILE A 703 -11.02 3.91 -2.80
N THR A 704 -12.17 4.30 -2.23
CA THR A 704 -12.85 3.45 -1.24
C THR A 704 -13.61 2.31 -1.90
N GLY A 705 -13.68 1.13 -1.29
CA GLY A 705 -14.46 0.01 -1.84
C GLY A 705 -15.98 0.19 -1.75
N THR A 706 -16.45 1.20 -1.01
CA THR A 706 -17.88 1.47 -0.78
C THR A 706 -18.40 2.66 -1.58
N GLY A 707 -17.56 3.44 -2.27
CA GLY A 707 -18.03 4.62 -3.01
C GLY A 707 -17.99 5.92 -2.22
N ARG A 708 -17.55 5.92 -0.95
CA ARG A 708 -17.35 7.15 -0.17
C ARG A 708 -16.18 7.96 -0.72
N LEU A 709 -16.29 9.29 -0.64
CA LEU A 709 -15.15 10.17 -0.83
C LEU A 709 -14.15 9.97 0.30
N SER A 710 -12.86 10.07 0.01
CA SER A 710 -11.80 10.18 1.01
C SER A 710 -11.06 11.48 0.81
N SER A 711 -10.64 12.13 1.90
CA SER A 711 -9.93 13.41 1.87
C SER A 711 -8.45 13.23 2.26
N THR A 712 -7.55 13.88 1.53
CA THR A 712 -6.12 13.97 1.82
C THR A 712 -5.64 15.41 1.72
N ASP A 713 -4.48 15.69 2.35
CA ASP A 713 -3.75 16.96 2.26
C ASP A 713 -4.59 18.24 2.47
N PRO A 714 -5.22 18.42 3.64
CA PRO A 714 -5.32 17.55 4.83
C PRO A 714 -6.49 16.56 4.76
N ASN A 715 -6.42 15.49 5.56
CA ASN A 715 -7.59 14.63 5.79
C ASN A 715 -8.56 15.28 6.80
N LEU A 716 -9.56 16.01 6.30
CA LEU A 716 -10.55 16.69 7.11
C LEU A 716 -11.62 15.75 7.69
N GLN A 717 -11.75 14.54 7.14
CA GLN A 717 -12.71 13.54 7.62
C GLN A 717 -12.33 12.97 9.00
N ASN A 718 -11.04 12.97 9.34
CA ASN A 718 -10.56 12.38 10.58
C ASN A 718 -10.58 13.35 11.79
N ILE A 719 -11.06 14.60 11.61
CA ILE A 719 -11.13 15.57 12.70
C ILE A 719 -12.21 15.12 13.70
N PRO A 720 -11.84 14.80 14.96
CA PRO A 720 -12.80 14.26 15.93
C PRO A 720 -14.00 15.19 16.15
N ILE A 721 -15.20 14.61 16.17
CA ILE A 721 -16.45 15.37 16.28
C ILE A 721 -16.87 15.58 17.75
N ARG A 722 -16.67 14.55 18.58
CA ARG A 722 -17.25 14.47 19.93
C ARG A 722 -16.29 14.88 21.05
N THR A 723 -15.03 15.18 20.72
CA THR A 723 -14.04 15.61 21.71
C THR A 723 -13.98 17.13 21.80
N GLU A 724 -13.69 17.66 22.98
CA GLU A 724 -13.52 19.10 23.18
C GLU A 724 -12.41 19.65 22.28
N GLU A 725 -11.28 18.94 22.16
CA GLU A 725 -10.17 19.34 21.31
C GLU A 725 -10.53 19.31 19.82
N GLY A 726 -11.33 18.33 19.39
CA GLY A 726 -11.86 18.27 18.03
C GLY A 726 -12.75 19.48 17.71
N ARG A 727 -13.60 19.87 18.66
CA ARG A 727 -14.41 21.10 18.55
C ARG A 727 -13.56 22.37 18.49
N LYS A 728 -12.48 22.46 19.29
CA LYS A 728 -11.53 23.58 19.23
C LYS A 728 -10.85 23.69 17.86
N ILE A 729 -10.46 22.55 17.27
CA ILE A 729 -9.91 22.51 15.90
C ILE A 729 -10.96 22.97 14.89
N ARG A 730 -12.20 22.46 14.97
CA ARG A 730 -13.31 22.87 14.09
C ARG A 730 -13.63 24.37 14.18
N ARG A 731 -13.40 25.00 15.34
CA ARG A 731 -13.58 26.46 15.52
C ARG A 731 -12.62 27.29 14.68
N ALA A 732 -11.45 26.74 14.30
CA ALA A 732 -10.51 27.43 13.43
C ALA A 732 -10.99 27.51 11.97
N PHE A 733 -11.94 26.67 11.56
CA PHE A 733 -12.54 26.74 10.23
C PHE A 733 -13.70 27.74 10.27
N ILE A 734 -13.57 28.83 9.51
CA ILE A 734 -14.47 29.98 9.60
C ILE A 734 -15.06 30.34 8.24
N ALA A 735 -16.16 31.09 8.24
CA ALA A 735 -16.67 31.72 7.02
C ALA A 735 -15.92 33.03 6.73
N LYS A 736 -15.86 33.42 5.46
CA LYS A 736 -15.40 34.77 5.08
C LYS A 736 -16.33 35.87 5.63
N PRO A 737 -15.87 37.13 5.75
CA PRO A 737 -16.70 38.23 6.22
C PRO A 737 -18.03 38.39 5.43
N GLY A 738 -19.12 38.65 6.15
CA GLY A 738 -20.48 38.75 5.59
C GLY A 738 -21.12 37.41 5.19
N HIS A 739 -20.47 36.30 5.52
CA HIS A 739 -20.95 34.94 5.28
C HIS A 739 -21.00 34.14 6.59
N VAL A 740 -21.75 33.05 6.55
CA VAL A 740 -21.80 32.02 7.60
C VAL A 740 -21.53 30.65 6.96
N LEU A 741 -21.04 29.72 7.77
CA LEU A 741 -21.00 28.31 7.39
C LEU A 741 -22.36 27.70 7.66
N LEU A 742 -22.85 26.92 6.70
CA LEU A 742 -24.05 26.11 6.77
C LEU A 742 -23.61 24.64 6.77
N SER A 743 -23.87 23.94 7.86
CA SER A 743 -23.68 22.49 7.97
C SER A 743 -25.04 21.81 7.79
N VAL A 744 -25.11 20.79 6.94
CA VAL A 744 -26.30 19.97 6.76
C VAL A 744 -25.91 18.49 6.80
N ASP A 745 -26.43 17.75 7.78
CA ASP A 745 -26.08 16.34 8.04
C ASP A 745 -27.31 15.42 7.91
N TYR A 746 -27.12 14.22 7.36
CA TYR A 746 -28.20 13.23 7.37
C TYR A 746 -28.34 12.55 8.74
N SER A 747 -29.47 12.77 9.40
CA SER A 747 -29.75 12.11 10.67
C SER A 747 -29.97 10.60 10.49
N GLN A 748 -28.96 9.83 10.92
CA GLN A 748 -29.01 8.38 11.09
C GLN A 748 -29.30 7.62 9.78
N ILE A 749 -28.73 8.10 8.65
CA ILE A 749 -28.98 7.54 7.32
C ILE A 749 -28.73 6.03 7.24
N GLU A 750 -27.66 5.53 7.85
CA GLU A 750 -27.33 4.10 7.80
C GLU A 750 -28.39 3.22 8.47
N LEU A 751 -28.98 3.67 9.58
CA LEU A 751 -30.07 2.94 10.26
C LEU A 751 -31.36 2.95 9.44
N ARG A 752 -31.66 4.06 8.76
CA ARG A 752 -32.79 4.15 7.81
C ARG A 752 -32.59 3.19 6.63
N LEU A 753 -31.37 3.11 6.11
CA LEU A 753 -31.02 2.20 5.02
C LEU A 753 -31.10 0.73 5.43
N VAL A 754 -30.70 0.38 6.65
CA VAL A 754 -30.90 -0.98 7.18
C VAL A 754 -32.38 -1.33 7.24
N ALA A 755 -33.21 -0.44 7.76
CA ALA A 755 -34.66 -0.67 7.82
C ALA A 755 -35.26 -0.88 6.43
N GLU A 756 -34.79 -0.11 5.43
CA GLU A 756 -35.22 -0.23 4.05
C GLU A 756 -34.76 -1.54 3.40
N MET A 757 -33.45 -1.83 3.40
CA MET A 757 -32.85 -2.98 2.72
C MET A 757 -33.23 -4.32 3.35
N ALA A 758 -33.33 -4.36 4.68
CA ALA A 758 -33.75 -5.56 5.38
C ALA A 758 -35.28 -5.73 5.39
N GLY A 759 -36.05 -4.68 5.07
CA GLY A 759 -37.51 -4.72 5.05
C GLY A 759 -38.15 -4.78 6.44
N ILE A 760 -37.56 -4.10 7.44
CA ILE A 760 -37.99 -4.17 8.84
C ILE A 760 -39.12 -3.15 9.09
N GLU A 761 -40.38 -3.56 8.90
CA GLU A 761 -41.54 -2.65 8.96
C GLU A 761 -41.68 -1.92 10.31
N ALA A 762 -41.31 -2.56 11.43
CA ALA A 762 -41.31 -1.92 12.74
C ALA A 762 -40.36 -0.71 12.82
N LEU A 763 -39.16 -0.81 12.23
CA LEU A 763 -38.22 0.31 12.17
C LEU A 763 -38.66 1.37 11.17
N LYS A 764 -39.24 0.97 10.03
CA LYS A 764 -39.80 1.92 9.06
C LYS A 764 -40.92 2.76 9.67
N LEU A 765 -41.81 2.14 10.43
CA LEU A 765 -42.88 2.84 11.15
C LEU A 765 -42.31 3.78 12.21
N ALA A 766 -41.36 3.31 13.02
CA ALA A 766 -40.71 4.14 14.03
C ALA A 766 -40.09 5.42 13.44
N PHE A 767 -39.42 5.31 12.28
CA PHE A 767 -38.88 6.47 11.58
C PHE A 767 -39.93 7.42 11.00
N ARG A 768 -41.10 6.91 10.58
CA ARG A 768 -42.22 7.74 10.09
C ARG A 768 -42.91 8.49 11.23
N GLU A 769 -43.01 7.87 12.40
CA GLU A 769 -43.64 8.44 13.59
C GLU A 769 -42.66 9.29 14.44
N GLY A 770 -41.39 9.38 14.06
CA GLY A 770 -40.38 10.15 14.79
C GLY A 770 -39.99 9.54 16.14
N ILE A 771 -40.19 8.23 16.32
CA ILE A 771 -39.84 7.50 17.53
C ILE A 771 -38.32 7.33 17.62
N ASP A 772 -37.73 7.58 18.80
CA ASP A 772 -36.31 7.30 19.04
C ASP A 772 -36.03 5.79 18.95
N ILE A 773 -35.42 5.39 17.86
CA ILE A 773 -35.09 3.99 17.58
C ILE A 773 -34.13 3.37 18.59
N HIS A 774 -33.25 4.15 19.22
CA HIS A 774 -32.34 3.62 20.23
C HIS A 774 -33.11 3.32 21.51
N ALA A 775 -34.03 4.20 21.90
CA ALA A 775 -34.92 3.95 23.02
C ALA A 775 -35.89 2.80 22.73
N MET A 776 -36.41 2.70 21.50
CA MET A 776 -37.28 1.59 21.09
C MET A 776 -36.53 0.25 21.14
N THR A 777 -35.34 0.16 20.55
CA THR A 777 -34.49 -1.03 20.65
C THR A 777 -34.18 -1.35 22.10
N ALA A 778 -33.81 -0.35 22.91
CA ALA A 778 -33.52 -0.57 24.32
C ALA A 778 -34.73 -1.16 25.05
N SER A 779 -35.92 -0.61 24.80
CA SER A 779 -37.15 -1.07 25.42
C SER A 779 -37.48 -2.50 25.05
N GLN A 780 -37.26 -2.83 23.78
CA GLN A 780 -37.41 -4.19 23.32
C GLN A 780 -36.35 -5.10 23.96
N VAL A 781 -35.06 -4.86 23.76
CA VAL A 781 -33.98 -5.76 24.20
C VAL A 781 -33.89 -5.89 25.73
N PHE A 782 -34.02 -4.79 26.47
CA PHE A 782 -33.87 -4.76 27.94
C PHE A 782 -35.20 -4.84 28.71
N GLY A 783 -36.35 -4.78 28.02
CA GLY A 783 -37.67 -4.82 28.66
C GLY A 783 -38.00 -3.57 29.48
N VAL A 784 -37.29 -2.45 29.26
CA VAL A 784 -37.50 -1.18 29.99
C VAL A 784 -38.50 -0.31 29.22
N PRO A 785 -39.62 0.12 29.80
CA PRO A 785 -40.55 1.05 29.15
C PRO A 785 -39.87 2.35 28.65
N LEU A 786 -40.35 2.91 27.53
CA LEU A 786 -39.75 4.10 26.90
C LEU A 786 -39.68 5.32 27.84
N ASP A 787 -40.68 5.48 28.70
CA ASP A 787 -40.80 6.54 29.71
C ASP A 787 -39.83 6.37 30.90
N GLN A 788 -39.25 5.18 31.07
CA GLN A 788 -38.26 4.86 32.11
C GLN A 788 -36.83 4.77 31.56
N MET A 789 -36.62 5.23 30.33
CA MET A 789 -35.34 5.13 29.64
C MET A 789 -34.31 6.14 30.16
N THR A 790 -33.27 5.66 30.85
CA THR A 790 -32.17 6.52 31.29
C THR A 790 -31.18 6.79 30.15
N GLY A 791 -30.43 7.89 30.24
CA GLY A 791 -29.40 8.24 29.26
C GLY A 791 -28.28 7.20 29.13
N GLU A 792 -27.99 6.46 30.20
CA GLU A 792 -27.01 5.37 30.19
C GLU A 792 -27.52 4.14 29.42
N ILE A 793 -28.77 3.72 29.68
CA ILE A 793 -29.41 2.60 28.97
C ILE A 793 -29.52 2.92 27.48
N ARG A 794 -29.92 4.15 27.14
CA ARG A 794 -29.96 4.64 25.76
C ARG A 794 -28.58 4.57 25.07
N ARG A 795 -27.50 4.91 25.78
CA ARG A 795 -26.12 4.84 25.24
C ARG A 795 -25.69 3.41 24.95
N LYS A 796 -25.98 2.48 25.87
CA LYS A 796 -25.74 1.04 25.68
C LYS A 796 -26.54 0.50 24.49
N ALA A 797 -27.82 0.86 24.37
CA ALA A 797 -28.65 0.47 23.23
C ALA A 797 -28.19 1.04 21.90
N LYS A 798 -27.64 2.26 21.89
CA LYS A 798 -26.99 2.84 20.70
C LYS A 798 -25.79 2.00 20.26
N ALA A 799 -24.91 1.61 21.19
CA ALA A 799 -23.77 0.74 20.90
C ALA A 799 -24.21 -0.63 20.37
N ILE A 800 -25.29 -1.19 20.93
CA ILE A 800 -25.90 -2.45 20.46
C ILE A 800 -26.44 -2.32 19.03
N ASN A 801 -27.26 -1.30 18.75
CA ASN A 801 -27.85 -1.08 17.43
C ASN A 801 -26.78 -1.01 16.34
N PHE A 802 -25.80 -0.11 16.50
CA PHE A 802 -24.72 0.03 15.53
C PHE A 802 -23.86 -1.23 15.49
N GLY A 803 -23.50 -1.79 16.65
CA GLY A 803 -22.69 -3.00 16.72
C GLY A 803 -23.32 -4.16 15.93
N ILE A 804 -24.58 -4.50 16.21
CA ILE A 804 -25.26 -5.64 15.60
C ILE A 804 -25.47 -5.44 14.10
N ILE A 805 -25.90 -4.24 13.70
CA ILE A 805 -26.07 -3.89 12.28
C ILE A 805 -24.78 -4.11 11.50
N TYR A 806 -23.63 -3.77 12.10
CA TYR A 806 -22.33 -3.95 11.45
C TYR A 806 -21.70 -5.34 11.66
N GLY A 807 -22.48 -6.31 12.14
CA GLY A 807 -22.02 -7.69 12.34
C GLY A 807 -20.92 -7.82 13.39
N ILE A 808 -20.94 -7.00 14.45
CA ILE A 808 -20.00 -7.13 15.57
C ILE A 808 -20.14 -8.53 16.22
N SER A 809 -19.03 -9.11 16.67
CA SER A 809 -19.06 -10.35 17.44
C SER A 809 -19.43 -10.08 18.89
N GLY A 810 -19.89 -11.10 19.63
CA GLY A 810 -20.13 -10.98 21.07
C GLY A 810 -18.88 -10.55 21.86
N PHE A 811 -17.69 -10.92 21.42
CA PHE A 811 -16.44 -10.41 22.00
C PHE A 811 -16.29 -8.88 21.80
N GLY A 812 -16.55 -8.39 20.59
CA GLY A 812 -16.46 -6.95 20.30
C GLY A 812 -17.52 -6.14 21.03
N LEU A 813 -18.76 -6.63 21.06
CA LEU A 813 -19.85 -5.97 21.77
C LEU A 813 -19.66 -6.02 23.29
N GLY A 814 -19.18 -7.15 23.83
CA GLY A 814 -18.85 -7.29 25.24
C GLY A 814 -17.84 -6.23 25.69
N ARG A 815 -16.78 -6.03 24.90
CA ARG A 815 -15.77 -4.99 25.15
C ARG A 815 -16.36 -3.58 25.15
N GLN A 816 -17.23 -3.24 24.19
CA GLN A 816 -17.85 -1.91 24.13
C GLN A 816 -18.83 -1.62 25.28
N LEU A 817 -19.51 -2.65 25.77
CA LEU A 817 -20.51 -2.53 26.84
C LEU A 817 -19.94 -2.77 28.24
N GLY A 818 -18.70 -3.26 28.35
CA GLY A 818 -18.10 -3.67 29.61
C GLY A 818 -18.77 -4.92 30.23
N ILE A 819 -19.26 -5.85 29.40
CA ILE A 819 -19.96 -7.08 29.81
C ILE A 819 -19.25 -8.32 29.27
N SER A 820 -19.62 -9.50 29.77
CA SER A 820 -19.04 -10.75 29.29
C SER A 820 -19.44 -11.06 27.83
N ALA A 821 -18.58 -11.76 27.08
CA ALA A 821 -18.90 -12.17 25.71
C ALA A 821 -20.16 -13.08 25.64
N GLY A 822 -20.43 -13.85 26.69
CA GLY A 822 -21.63 -14.67 26.82
C GLY A 822 -22.91 -13.83 26.88
N GLU A 823 -22.93 -12.82 27.75
CA GLU A 823 -24.06 -11.86 27.86
C GLU A 823 -24.24 -11.06 26.57
N ALA A 824 -23.15 -10.60 25.96
CA ALA A 824 -23.20 -9.89 24.69
C ALA A 824 -23.79 -10.76 23.56
N ASN A 825 -23.40 -12.04 23.48
CA ASN A 825 -24.00 -12.99 22.52
C ASN A 825 -25.49 -13.22 22.79
N ALA A 826 -25.92 -13.23 24.05
CA ALA A 826 -27.34 -13.32 24.39
C ALA A 826 -28.12 -12.08 23.89
N PHE A 827 -27.58 -10.88 24.06
CA PHE A 827 -28.19 -9.65 23.52
C PHE A 827 -28.27 -9.67 21.98
N ILE A 828 -27.20 -10.10 21.30
CA ILE A 828 -27.20 -10.23 19.83
C ILE A 828 -28.31 -11.20 19.40
N LYS A 829 -28.39 -12.36 20.05
CA LYS A 829 -29.41 -13.37 19.75
C LYS A 829 -30.82 -12.84 19.95
N THR A 830 -31.13 -12.24 21.11
CA THR A 830 -32.46 -11.67 21.39
C THR A 830 -32.83 -10.55 20.41
N TYR A 831 -31.86 -9.73 19.99
CA TYR A 831 -32.09 -8.70 18.99
C TYR A 831 -32.43 -9.29 17.62
N LEU A 832 -31.68 -10.28 17.15
CA LEU A 832 -31.94 -10.95 15.87
C LEU A 832 -33.23 -11.78 15.88
N GLU A 833 -33.63 -12.33 17.03
CA GLU A 833 -34.92 -13.01 17.20
C GLU A 833 -36.10 -12.02 17.08
N ARG A 834 -35.94 -10.77 17.53
CA ARG A 834 -36.95 -9.72 17.42
C ARG A 834 -37.00 -9.08 16.04
N PHE A 835 -35.85 -8.97 15.39
CA PHE A 835 -35.70 -8.44 14.03
C PHE A 835 -35.26 -9.55 13.07
N SER A 836 -36.11 -10.56 12.90
CA SER A 836 -35.83 -11.74 12.08
C SER A 836 -35.49 -11.43 10.62
N GLU A 837 -36.06 -10.34 10.10
CA GLU A 837 -35.86 -9.81 8.77
C GLU A 837 -34.42 -9.33 8.57
N LEU A 838 -33.80 -8.78 9.63
CA LEU A 838 -32.39 -8.39 9.63
C LEU A 838 -31.49 -9.61 9.52
N ALA A 839 -31.74 -10.66 10.31
CA ALA A 839 -30.97 -11.90 10.23
C ALA A 839 -31.05 -12.51 8.82
N ALA A 840 -32.26 -12.56 8.26
CA ALA A 840 -32.49 -13.05 6.90
C ALA A 840 -31.77 -12.19 5.85
N PHE A 841 -31.74 -10.86 6.01
CA PHE A 841 -30.97 -9.97 5.15
C PHE A 841 -29.46 -10.23 5.22
N MET A 842 -28.89 -10.37 6.42
CA MET A 842 -27.47 -10.65 6.62
C MET A 842 -27.08 -11.97 5.95
N ASP A 843 -27.90 -13.02 6.11
CA ASP A 843 -27.63 -14.33 5.52
C ASP A 843 -27.70 -14.33 3.99
N ARG A 844 -28.76 -13.73 3.41
CA ARG A 844 -28.89 -13.58 1.95
C ARG A 844 -27.73 -12.79 1.36
N THR A 845 -27.30 -11.72 2.03
CA THR A 845 -26.19 -10.88 1.57
C THR A 845 -24.86 -11.63 1.57
N LYS A 846 -24.57 -12.40 2.64
CA LYS A 846 -23.38 -13.27 2.70
C LYS A 846 -23.40 -14.34 1.61
N GLU A 847 -24.55 -14.99 1.39
CA GLU A 847 -24.69 -16.02 0.36
C GLU A 847 -24.51 -15.44 -1.05
N PHE A 848 -25.13 -14.29 -1.34
CA PHE A 848 -24.94 -13.58 -2.60
C PHE A 848 -23.46 -13.23 -2.82
N CYS A 849 -22.79 -12.69 -1.80
CA CYS A 849 -21.38 -12.33 -1.89
C CYS A 849 -20.47 -13.54 -2.13
N ARG A 850 -20.74 -14.69 -1.49
CA ARG A 850 -19.97 -15.93 -1.71
C ARG A 850 -20.10 -16.44 -3.15
N ARG A 851 -21.27 -16.26 -3.77
CA ARG A 851 -21.54 -16.72 -5.13
C ARG A 851 -20.97 -15.79 -6.20
N ASN A 852 -21.01 -14.48 -5.97
CA ASN A 852 -20.70 -13.48 -7.00
C ASN A 852 -19.37 -12.74 -6.76
N GLY A 853 -18.79 -12.81 -5.57
CA GLY A 853 -17.56 -12.08 -5.20
C GLY A 853 -17.76 -10.60 -4.88
N TYR A 854 -19.00 -10.09 -4.94
CA TYR A 854 -19.36 -8.71 -4.63
C TYR A 854 -20.76 -8.61 -4.03
N VAL A 855 -21.09 -7.43 -3.52
CA VAL A 855 -22.44 -7.03 -3.08
C VAL A 855 -22.85 -5.74 -3.77
N THR A 856 -24.14 -5.43 -3.82
CA THR A 856 -24.65 -4.24 -4.55
C THR A 856 -25.36 -3.23 -3.66
N THR A 857 -25.21 -1.94 -3.97
CA THR A 857 -26.00 -0.85 -3.37
C THR A 857 -27.40 -0.77 -3.98
N LEU A 858 -28.29 0.04 -3.39
CA LEU A 858 -29.63 0.29 -3.99
C LEU A 858 -29.55 0.95 -5.38
N PHE A 859 -28.44 1.62 -5.70
CA PHE A 859 -28.21 2.28 -6.99
C PHE A 859 -27.36 1.44 -7.95
N GLY A 860 -27.07 0.19 -7.59
CA GLY A 860 -26.43 -0.78 -8.48
C GLY A 860 -24.90 -0.82 -8.43
N ARG A 861 -24.26 0.01 -7.59
CA ARG A 861 -22.79 -0.07 -7.38
C ARG A 861 -22.40 -1.44 -6.90
N ARG A 862 -21.38 -2.03 -7.53
CA ARG A 862 -20.75 -3.28 -7.07
C ARG A 862 -19.63 -2.96 -6.10
N CYS A 863 -19.67 -3.55 -4.92
CA CYS A 863 -18.61 -3.49 -3.93
C CYS A 863 -17.96 -4.88 -3.87
N HIS A 864 -16.80 -5.06 -4.51
CA HIS A 864 -16.09 -6.34 -4.50
C HIS A 864 -15.49 -6.64 -3.12
N ILE A 865 -15.67 -7.86 -2.64
CA ILE A 865 -15.24 -8.27 -1.30
C ILE A 865 -14.20 -9.39 -1.43
N GLN A 866 -12.94 -9.02 -1.19
CA GLN A 866 -11.83 -9.97 -1.21
C GLN A 866 -11.88 -10.89 0.01
N GLY A 867 -11.50 -12.16 -0.17
CA GLY A 867 -11.39 -13.12 0.92
C GLY A 867 -12.71 -13.75 1.40
N ILE A 868 -13.83 -13.53 0.70
CA ILE A 868 -15.12 -14.15 1.05
C ILE A 868 -15.09 -15.70 0.95
N ALA A 869 -14.18 -16.25 0.15
CA ALA A 869 -13.96 -17.69 -0.04
C ALA A 869 -12.71 -18.22 0.70
N GLU A 870 -12.09 -17.43 1.57
CA GLU A 870 -10.88 -17.84 2.31
C GLU A 870 -11.14 -19.05 3.22
N LYS A 871 -10.16 -19.98 3.24
CA LYS A 871 -10.20 -21.14 4.13
C LYS A 871 -10.01 -20.73 5.60
N ASN A 872 -9.26 -19.64 5.84
CA ASN A 872 -9.03 -19.11 7.17
C ASN A 872 -10.32 -18.50 7.75
N PRO A 873 -10.88 -19.02 8.87
CA PRO A 873 -12.13 -18.54 9.43
C PRO A 873 -12.13 -17.07 9.83
N ALA A 874 -11.00 -16.54 10.33
CA ALA A 874 -10.91 -15.15 10.76
C ALA A 874 -10.93 -14.17 9.58
N ARG A 875 -10.23 -14.51 8.48
CA ARG A 875 -10.25 -13.72 7.24
C ARG A 875 -11.63 -13.76 6.58
N ARG A 876 -12.24 -14.95 6.53
CA ARG A 876 -13.59 -15.12 6.00
C ARG A 876 -14.63 -14.35 6.80
N GLN A 877 -14.59 -14.41 8.13
CA GLN A 877 -15.53 -13.66 8.98
C GLN A 877 -15.34 -12.14 8.86
N PHE A 878 -14.12 -11.67 8.58
CA PHE A 878 -13.87 -10.28 8.27
C PHE A 878 -14.52 -9.88 6.93
N ALA A 879 -14.34 -10.68 5.88
CA ALA A 879 -14.99 -10.47 4.59
C ALA A 879 -16.53 -10.51 4.69
N GLU A 880 -17.09 -11.44 5.47
CA GLU A 880 -18.54 -11.52 5.71
C GLU A 880 -19.11 -10.27 6.38
N ARG A 881 -18.37 -9.66 7.31
CA ARG A 881 -18.75 -8.38 7.92
C ARG A 881 -18.71 -7.24 6.90
N GLN A 882 -17.70 -7.20 6.04
CA GLN A 882 -17.64 -6.20 4.97
C GLN A 882 -18.79 -6.37 3.97
N ALA A 883 -19.15 -7.60 3.62
CA ALA A 883 -20.26 -7.88 2.72
C ALA A 883 -21.61 -7.35 3.25
N ILE A 884 -21.82 -7.38 4.57
CA ILE A 884 -23.03 -6.82 5.20
C ILE A 884 -22.98 -5.28 5.22
N ASN A 885 -21.81 -4.69 5.48
CA ASN A 885 -21.67 -3.24 5.69
C ASN A 885 -21.62 -2.45 4.37
N ALA A 886 -20.98 -3.01 3.34
CA ALA A 886 -20.72 -2.31 2.09
C ALA A 886 -21.99 -1.83 1.35
N PRO A 887 -23.09 -2.61 1.28
CA PRO A 887 -24.34 -2.14 0.66
C PRO A 887 -24.94 -0.94 1.38
N ILE A 888 -24.91 -0.94 2.71
CA ILE A 888 -25.47 0.12 3.56
C ILE A 888 -24.63 1.39 3.41
N GLN A 889 -23.32 1.30 3.64
CA GLN A 889 -22.43 2.44 3.57
C GLN A 889 -22.30 2.99 2.15
N GLY A 890 -22.29 2.12 1.15
CA GLY A 890 -22.22 2.54 -0.25
C GLY A 890 -23.51 3.18 -0.74
N THR A 891 -24.66 2.72 -0.26
CA THR A 891 -25.92 3.41 -0.57
C THR A 891 -25.99 4.78 0.10
N ALA A 892 -25.49 4.93 1.34
CA ALA A 892 -25.35 6.26 1.95
C ALA A 892 -24.43 7.17 1.13
N ALA A 893 -23.30 6.64 0.66
CA ALA A 893 -22.37 7.34 -0.23
C ALA A 893 -23.05 7.78 -1.55
N ASP A 894 -23.80 6.87 -2.18
CA ASP A 894 -24.53 7.18 -3.41
C ASP A 894 -25.59 8.27 -3.18
N ILE A 895 -26.29 8.26 -2.04
CA ILE A 895 -27.29 9.28 -1.69
C ILE A 895 -26.65 10.65 -1.52
N ILE A 896 -25.54 10.75 -0.77
CA ILE A 896 -24.87 12.03 -0.57
C ILE A 896 -24.27 12.56 -1.88
N LYS A 897 -23.67 11.70 -2.72
CA LYS A 897 -23.20 12.09 -4.06
C LYS A 897 -24.33 12.65 -4.91
N ARG A 898 -25.51 12.01 -4.91
CA ARG A 898 -26.70 12.49 -5.62
C ARG A 898 -27.21 13.82 -5.09
N ALA A 899 -27.12 14.07 -3.78
CA ALA A 899 -27.42 15.37 -3.21
C ALA A 899 -26.40 16.43 -3.67
N MET A 900 -25.10 16.11 -3.63
CA MET A 900 -24.03 17.00 -4.08
C MET A 900 -24.22 17.45 -5.53
N ILE A 901 -24.65 16.54 -6.42
CA ILE A 901 -24.90 16.85 -7.83
C ILE A 901 -26.11 17.79 -8.00
N ARG A 902 -27.14 17.68 -7.15
CA ARG A 902 -28.39 18.45 -7.27
C ARG A 902 -28.34 19.82 -6.60
N ILE A 903 -27.49 20.01 -5.61
CA ILE A 903 -27.43 21.25 -4.84
C ILE A 903 -26.95 22.45 -5.69
N PRO A 904 -25.83 22.40 -6.44
CA PRO A 904 -25.38 23.53 -7.24
C PRO A 904 -26.41 24.07 -8.25
N PRO A 905 -27.06 23.24 -9.10
CA PRO A 905 -28.09 23.75 -10.01
C PRO A 905 -29.31 24.28 -9.24
N ALA A 906 -29.74 23.64 -8.15
CA ALA A 906 -30.85 24.14 -7.34
C ALA A 906 -30.56 25.52 -6.72
N LEU A 907 -29.34 25.76 -6.24
CA LEU A 907 -28.90 27.06 -5.74
C LEU A 907 -28.92 28.12 -6.86
N ALA A 908 -28.41 27.76 -8.04
CA ALA A 908 -28.39 28.64 -9.20
C ALA A 908 -29.81 29.03 -9.66
N ASP A 909 -30.72 28.06 -9.76
CA ASP A 909 -32.12 28.27 -10.14
C ASP A 909 -32.87 29.15 -9.12
N ALA A 910 -32.54 29.02 -7.84
CA ALA A 910 -33.08 29.85 -6.77
C ALA A 910 -32.41 31.23 -6.65
N GLY A 911 -31.36 31.50 -7.44
CA GLY A 911 -30.57 32.74 -7.38
C GLY A 911 -29.77 32.90 -6.07
N LEU A 912 -29.50 31.81 -5.36
CA LEU A 912 -28.77 31.79 -4.09
C LEU A 912 -27.26 31.63 -4.33
N LYS A 913 -26.45 32.31 -3.53
CA LYS A 913 -24.98 32.37 -3.75
C LYS A 913 -24.18 31.42 -2.86
N GLY A 914 -24.82 30.38 -2.31
CA GLY A 914 -24.12 29.37 -1.51
C GLY A 914 -23.06 28.62 -2.32
N ARG A 915 -21.93 28.30 -1.68
CA ARG A 915 -20.84 27.48 -2.24
C ARG A 915 -20.60 26.27 -1.36
N MET A 916 -20.55 25.08 -1.97
CA MET A 916 -20.20 23.86 -1.25
C MET A 916 -18.69 23.81 -1.05
N LEU A 917 -18.25 23.54 0.19
CA LEU A 917 -16.85 23.54 0.55
C LEU A 917 -16.35 22.13 0.87
N LEU A 918 -17.07 21.41 1.75
CA LEU A 918 -16.61 20.12 2.28
C LEU A 918 -17.71 19.07 2.27
N GLN A 919 -17.28 17.82 2.13
CA GLN A 919 -18.07 16.63 2.39
C GLN A 919 -17.36 15.83 3.48
N VAL A 920 -18.00 15.65 4.64
CA VAL A 920 -17.42 14.95 5.79
C VAL A 920 -18.43 13.94 6.32
N HIS A 921 -18.13 12.64 6.22
CA HIS A 921 -19.06 11.56 6.57
C HIS A 921 -20.39 11.65 5.82
N ASP A 922 -21.47 12.06 6.49
CA ASP A 922 -22.82 12.25 5.92
C ASP A 922 -23.24 13.74 5.94
N GLU A 923 -22.28 14.64 6.21
CA GLU A 923 -22.41 16.09 6.35
C GLU A 923 -21.89 16.81 5.09
N LEU A 924 -22.64 17.83 4.66
CA LEU A 924 -22.22 18.81 3.66
C LEU A 924 -22.04 20.18 4.33
N VAL A 925 -20.88 20.81 4.09
CA VAL A 925 -20.58 22.15 4.60
C VAL A 925 -20.56 23.13 3.43
N LEU A 926 -21.34 24.20 3.55
CA LEU A 926 -21.43 25.28 2.59
C LEU A 926 -21.01 26.61 3.24
N GLU A 927 -20.50 27.54 2.45
CA GLU A 927 -20.36 28.96 2.82
C GLU A 927 -21.44 29.76 2.10
N VAL A 928 -22.24 30.52 2.86
CA VAL A 928 -23.43 31.20 2.37
C VAL A 928 -23.46 32.65 2.84
N PRO A 929 -23.94 33.61 2.02
CA PRO A 929 -24.17 34.97 2.51
C PRO A 929 -25.15 34.96 3.68
N GLU A 930 -24.86 35.72 4.73
CA GLU A 930 -25.64 35.68 5.97
C GLU A 930 -27.13 36.02 5.73
N ALA A 931 -27.42 36.96 4.83
CA ALA A 931 -28.77 37.36 4.46
C ALA A 931 -29.59 36.25 3.76
N GLU A 932 -28.93 35.25 3.18
CA GLU A 932 -29.53 34.15 2.41
C GLU A 932 -29.50 32.82 3.17
N ALA A 933 -28.91 32.78 4.38
CA ALA A 933 -28.60 31.55 5.09
C ALA A 933 -29.83 30.66 5.35
N ALA A 934 -30.93 31.24 5.87
CA ALA A 934 -32.16 30.48 6.14
C ALA A 934 -32.78 29.86 4.88
N LYS A 935 -32.88 30.64 3.80
CA LYS A 935 -33.42 30.16 2.51
C LYS A 935 -32.54 29.07 1.91
N THR A 936 -31.23 29.23 2.04
CA THR A 936 -30.25 28.26 1.55
C THR A 936 -30.32 26.97 2.36
N ALA A 937 -30.43 27.05 3.69
CA ALA A 937 -30.59 25.90 4.57
C ALA A 937 -31.84 25.08 4.21
N ASP A 938 -32.98 25.74 4.01
CA ASP A 938 -34.23 25.07 3.62
C ASP A 938 -34.12 24.37 2.26
N LEU A 939 -33.54 25.03 1.27
CA LEU A 939 -33.35 24.45 -0.06
C LEU A 939 -32.40 23.25 -0.04
N VAL A 940 -31.26 23.38 0.63
CA VAL A 940 -30.27 22.29 0.73
C VAL A 940 -30.86 21.10 1.48
N ARG A 941 -31.56 21.34 2.60
CA ARG A 941 -32.27 20.29 3.35
C ARG A 941 -33.27 19.54 2.47
N GLN A 942 -34.15 20.26 1.76
CA GLN A 942 -35.12 19.65 0.85
C GLN A 942 -34.45 18.86 -0.28
N THR A 943 -33.36 19.38 -0.82
CA THR A 943 -32.60 18.73 -1.91
C THR A 943 -31.94 17.44 -1.43
N MET A 944 -31.39 17.44 -0.22
CA MET A 944 -30.83 16.25 0.44
C MET A 944 -31.92 15.22 0.77
N GLU A 945 -33.02 15.63 1.37
CA GLU A 945 -34.13 14.72 1.69
C GLU A 945 -34.74 14.08 0.42
N ALA A 946 -34.79 14.84 -0.70
CA ALA A 946 -35.22 14.35 -2.01
C ALA A 946 -34.15 13.60 -2.81
N ALA A 947 -32.94 13.42 -2.25
CA ALA A 947 -31.83 12.75 -2.94
C ALA A 947 -32.20 11.32 -3.33
N ALA A 948 -33.02 10.61 -2.55
CA ALA A 948 -33.54 9.29 -2.88
C ALA A 948 -35.00 9.11 -2.45
N SER A 949 -35.72 8.24 -3.16
CA SER A 949 -37.09 7.84 -2.81
C SER A 949 -37.04 6.46 -2.16
N LEU A 950 -37.21 6.41 -0.84
CA LEU A 950 -37.20 5.19 -0.03
C LEU A 950 -38.53 5.07 0.73
N GLY A 951 -38.87 3.86 1.20
CA GLY A 951 -40.02 3.65 2.08
C GLY A 951 -39.90 4.33 3.46
N VAL A 952 -38.68 4.71 3.85
CA VAL A 952 -38.35 5.47 5.05
C VAL A 952 -37.99 6.91 4.67
N PRO A 953 -38.54 7.94 5.34
CA PRO A 953 -38.15 9.32 5.03
C PRO A 953 -36.68 9.54 5.33
N LEU A 954 -35.95 10.18 4.43
CA LEU A 954 -34.65 10.77 4.74
C LEU A 954 -34.88 12.08 5.49
N VAL A 955 -34.06 12.36 6.51
CA VAL A 955 -34.14 13.57 7.32
C VAL A 955 -32.76 14.19 7.38
N ALA A 956 -32.68 15.48 7.06
CA ALA A 956 -31.46 16.25 7.16
C ALA A 956 -31.62 17.37 8.20
N GLU A 957 -30.60 17.57 9.02
CA GLU A 957 -30.55 18.62 10.04
C GLU A 957 -29.58 19.71 9.58
N ALA A 958 -30.00 20.97 9.68
CA ALA A 958 -29.21 22.11 9.25
C ALA A 958 -28.85 23.01 10.43
N GLY A 959 -27.59 23.43 10.51
CA GLY A 959 -27.08 24.40 11.47
C GLY A 959 -26.22 25.46 10.79
N THR A 960 -26.19 26.66 11.36
CA THR A 960 -25.45 27.80 10.81
C THR A 960 -24.60 28.47 11.88
N GLY A 961 -23.38 28.89 11.53
CA GLY A 961 -22.49 29.57 12.45
C GLY A 961 -21.33 30.26 11.74
N HIS A 962 -20.54 31.07 12.46
CA HIS A 962 -19.37 31.72 11.88
C HIS A 962 -18.15 30.80 11.83
N SER A 963 -18.18 29.71 12.59
CA SER A 963 -17.21 28.62 12.52
C SER A 963 -17.87 27.27 12.30
N TRP A 964 -17.10 26.29 11.83
CA TRP A 964 -17.60 24.94 11.59
C TRP A 964 -18.08 24.29 12.89
N ALA A 965 -17.45 24.62 14.03
CA ALA A 965 -17.88 24.17 15.35
C ALA A 965 -19.19 24.78 15.86
N GLU A 966 -19.62 25.93 15.32
CA GLU A 966 -20.90 26.56 15.66
C GLU A 966 -22.02 26.10 14.72
N ALA A 967 -21.69 25.85 13.45
CA ALA A 967 -22.65 25.36 12.46
C ALA A 967 -23.02 23.88 12.70
N HIS A 968 -22.08 23.08 13.22
CA HIS A 968 -22.25 21.68 13.58
C HIS A 968 -22.67 21.54 15.05
#